data_AF-A0A971AVA8-F1
#
_entry.id   AF-A0A971AVA8-F1
#
_cell.length_a   1.000
_cell.length_b   1.000
_cell.length_c   1.000
_cell.angle_alpha   90.00
_cell.angle_beta   90.00
_cell.angle_gamma   90.00
#
_symmetry.space_group_name_H-M   'P 1'
#
loop_
_entity.id
_entity.type
_entity.pdbx_description
1 polymer ?
#
loop_
_entity_poly.entity_id
_entity_poly.type
_entity_poly.pdbx_seq_one_letter_code
_entity_poly.pdbx_strand_id
1 'polypeptide(L)'
;MNLDHRRWIIATCLLVVLLLAFVAGPAQARELARPSSGEAAAALAAPDPVARMLLFYSNPCPSCGDVVSSFVPQLKAKYGAKADIMLFDTSEPANLRLLLAMEQAYGIPAEQTAIPELFIGMDVFLGANSIKLDLEKTIDDYLAQGGVELTDLAKNAMAGYQQGVSGTVQGVLFYMPTCSHCAEIIDNYMPTLKQRYGAALQIQLVDVTSDAAYEAFSRLLEALLKEKKTYGVPTLIIGDTVMIGAVQIPAQAEATIQRYFAEGGVDYVEMAPVLAGFEYQLGFRHDAPAPRTAAPAASLTPASGKTPAAANLPPIHLAYFFQPGCQECDRVQLLLNFMQNRYSQVVITTFDVKAEAALVEWLGERANVPEEKRLVAPAIFVGDDALVDDAIYMDSLEATLKKYLLSGAPKTWEGFDPSQAKGSIIDRFRSLGVLTILLAGLGDGLNPCAFTTLIFFISYLSFSGRKGREILWVGGAFALGVFLTYLAVGLGLSKVLSAFDFLAKIGRWVYGLTAVLCIVLAILSVRDYLKARQGKIQDMALSLPKVLRQRINKVIREGQGSKSYVPIAFVTGAVISIIELACTGQVYLPTIIFVLSVPELRVKAFAYLVLYNLFFILPLIAVFVLAYYGTTTNQLTRFLQTRTATIKLVTAILFVVLAAWLIYALL
;
A
#
# COMPACT_ATOMS: atom_id res chain seq x y z
N MET A 1 35.21 -30.10 -17.55
CA MET A 1 34.51 -29.52 -16.37
C MET A 1 33.62 -30.59 -15.79
N ASN A 2 33.88 -30.98 -14.54
CA ASN A 2 33.30 -32.12 -13.84
C ASN A 2 31.77 -32.11 -13.84
N LEU A 3 31.18 -33.31 -13.94
CA LEU A 3 29.73 -33.56 -13.84
C LEU A 3 29.09 -32.96 -12.57
N ASP A 4 29.88 -32.70 -11.54
CA ASP A 4 29.43 -32.06 -10.30
C ASP A 4 28.99 -30.60 -10.49
N HIS A 5 29.55 -29.85 -11.45
CA HIS A 5 29.19 -28.44 -11.62
C HIS A 5 27.84 -28.25 -12.32
N ARG A 6 27.46 -29.17 -13.22
CA ARG A 6 26.11 -29.21 -13.83
C ARG A 6 25.05 -29.56 -12.78
N ARG A 7 25.37 -30.45 -11.85
CA ARG A 7 24.50 -30.78 -10.71
C ARG A 7 24.32 -29.57 -9.80
N TRP A 8 25.36 -28.79 -9.55
CA TRP A 8 25.25 -27.55 -8.77
C TRP A 8 24.43 -26.46 -9.46
N ILE A 9 24.55 -26.25 -10.78
CA ILE A 9 23.73 -25.24 -11.49
C ILE A 9 22.27 -25.68 -11.57
N ILE A 10 22.02 -26.96 -11.86
CA ILE A 10 20.66 -27.52 -11.86
C ILE A 10 20.08 -27.48 -10.45
N ALA A 11 20.86 -27.79 -9.41
CA ALA A 11 20.46 -27.68 -8.01
C ALA A 11 20.23 -26.23 -7.59
N THR A 12 21.02 -25.26 -8.07
CA THR A 12 20.84 -23.84 -7.74
C THR A 12 19.61 -23.27 -8.47
N CYS A 13 19.36 -23.66 -9.72
CA CYS A 13 18.12 -23.32 -10.42
C CYS A 13 16.90 -24.00 -9.79
N LEU A 14 17.02 -25.27 -9.38
CA LEU A 14 15.97 -25.98 -8.61
C LEU A 14 15.76 -25.34 -7.24
N LEU A 15 16.82 -24.89 -6.56
CA LEU A 15 16.73 -24.21 -5.26
C LEU A 15 16.08 -22.84 -5.40
N VAL A 16 16.37 -22.09 -6.47
CA VAL A 16 15.70 -20.81 -6.77
C VAL A 16 14.23 -21.04 -7.15
N VAL A 17 13.92 -22.08 -7.93
CA VAL A 17 12.54 -22.47 -8.25
C VAL A 17 11.79 -23.01 -7.02
N LEU A 18 12.46 -23.76 -6.14
CA LEU A 18 11.92 -24.25 -4.86
C LEU A 18 11.74 -23.13 -3.83
N LEU A 19 12.66 -22.16 -3.77
CA LEU A 19 12.54 -20.96 -2.94
C LEU A 19 11.40 -20.06 -3.43
N LEU A 20 11.21 -19.94 -4.75
CA LEU A 20 10.05 -19.25 -5.33
C LEU A 20 8.74 -20.01 -5.10
N ALA A 21 8.79 -21.35 -5.04
CA ALA A 21 7.64 -22.18 -4.65
C ALA A 21 7.38 -22.16 -3.13
N PHE A 22 8.38 -21.91 -2.29
CA PHE A 22 8.24 -21.78 -0.83
C PHE A 22 7.61 -20.44 -0.40
N VAL A 23 7.79 -19.40 -1.22
CA VAL A 23 7.10 -18.10 -1.07
C VAL A 23 5.60 -18.22 -1.45
N ALA A 24 5.22 -19.23 -2.22
CA ALA A 24 3.84 -19.59 -2.55
C ALA A 24 3.39 -20.79 -1.70
N GLY A 25 3.10 -20.57 -0.41
CA GLY A 25 2.64 -21.63 0.49
C GLY A 25 1.35 -22.31 -0.01
N PRO A 26 1.20 -23.64 0.16
CA PRO A 26 -0.02 -24.33 -0.24
C PRO A 26 -1.11 -24.13 0.82
N ALA A 27 -2.25 -23.64 0.35
CA ALA A 27 -3.50 -23.72 1.09
C ALA A 27 -4.14 -25.12 0.90
N GLN A 28 -4.61 -25.66 2.02
CA GLN A 28 -5.71 -26.61 2.23
C GLN A 28 -5.44 -28.13 2.36
N ALA A 29 -5.92 -28.59 3.53
CA ALA A 29 -6.72 -29.79 3.81
C ALA A 29 -6.02 -31.16 3.87
N ARG A 30 -5.94 -31.68 5.11
CA ARG A 30 -6.31 -33.09 5.37
C ARG A 30 -6.77 -33.30 6.80
N GLU A 31 -8.06 -33.53 6.94
CA GLU A 31 -8.71 -34.17 8.07
C GLU A 31 -8.35 -35.66 8.06
N LEU A 32 -7.93 -36.22 9.20
CA LEU A 32 -8.33 -37.54 9.72
C LEU A 32 -7.58 -37.90 11.02
N ALA A 33 -8.38 -38.33 11.99
CA ALA A 33 -8.07 -39.24 13.11
C ALA A 33 -7.39 -38.67 14.39
N ARG A 34 -8.25 -38.42 15.37
CA ARG A 34 -8.03 -38.61 16.83
C ARG A 34 -7.63 -40.07 17.13
N PRO A 35 -6.91 -40.40 18.23
CA PRO A 35 -7.53 -40.32 19.56
C PRO A 35 -6.66 -39.96 20.79
N SER A 36 -7.40 -39.46 21.78
CA SER A 36 -7.35 -39.65 23.23
C SER A 36 -6.11 -39.33 24.09
N SER A 37 -6.44 -38.54 25.12
CA SER A 37 -6.03 -38.60 26.53
C SER A 37 -4.72 -37.93 26.94
N GLY A 38 -4.83 -37.14 28.02
CA GLY A 38 -3.70 -36.72 28.83
C GLY A 38 -3.75 -35.25 29.22
N GLU A 39 -4.43 -34.95 30.32
CA GLU A 39 -4.28 -33.72 31.08
C GLU A 39 -2.80 -33.35 31.27
N ALA A 40 -2.43 -32.12 30.95
CA ALA A 40 -1.28 -31.45 31.54
C ALA A 40 -1.55 -29.94 31.60
N ALA A 41 -1.92 -29.53 32.81
CA ALA A 41 -1.91 -28.20 33.42
C ALA A 41 -1.54 -26.99 32.53
N ALA A 42 -2.47 -26.05 32.48
CA ALA A 42 -2.23 -24.65 32.14
C ALA A 42 -1.14 -24.07 33.05
N ALA A 43 0.06 -23.91 32.51
CA ALA A 43 1.04 -22.97 33.04
C ALA A 43 0.62 -21.56 32.58
N LEU A 44 0.38 -20.68 33.55
CA LEU A 44 0.23 -19.24 33.32
C LEU A 44 1.41 -18.75 32.48
N ALA A 45 1.15 -18.35 31.23
CA ALA A 45 2.16 -17.73 30.38
C ALA A 45 2.59 -16.41 31.03
N ALA A 46 3.89 -16.27 31.31
CA ALA A 46 4.46 -14.98 31.68
C ALA A 46 4.21 -13.97 30.55
N PRO A 47 4.01 -12.68 30.86
CA PRO A 47 3.91 -11.65 29.82
C PRO A 47 5.13 -11.71 28.90
N ASP A 48 4.91 -11.49 27.61
CA ASP A 48 6.00 -11.47 26.63
C ASP A 48 7.09 -10.47 27.08
N PRO A 49 8.39 -10.81 26.94
CA PRO A 49 9.46 -9.91 27.34
C PRO A 49 9.44 -8.64 26.50
N VAL A 50 9.37 -7.48 27.15
CA VAL A 50 9.36 -6.15 26.53
C VAL A 50 10.55 -5.35 27.03
N ALA A 51 11.26 -4.66 26.14
CA ALA A 51 12.27 -3.67 26.46
C ALA A 51 11.67 -2.26 26.35
N ARG A 52 11.47 -1.59 27.49
CA ARG A 52 10.92 -0.22 27.54
C ARG A 52 12.01 0.83 27.59
N MET A 53 11.86 1.86 26.76
CA MET A 53 12.89 2.85 26.49
C MET A 53 12.30 4.26 26.41
N LEU A 54 13.07 5.26 26.85
CA LEU A 54 12.73 6.68 26.72
C LEU A 54 13.73 7.34 25.78
N LEU A 55 13.27 7.97 24.71
CA LEU A 55 14.10 8.67 23.72
C LEU A 55 13.74 10.15 23.68
N PHE A 56 14.71 10.98 24.04
CA PHE A 56 14.62 12.44 24.01
C PHE A 56 15.28 12.98 22.75
N TYR A 57 14.60 13.90 22.06
CA TYR A 57 15.07 14.49 20.81
C TYR A 57 14.62 15.95 20.70
N SER A 58 15.03 16.70 19.68
CA SER A 58 14.46 18.03 19.42
C SER A 58 14.23 18.28 17.93
N ASN A 59 13.40 19.28 17.62
CA ASN A 59 13.23 19.80 16.26
C ASN A 59 13.46 21.33 16.22
N PRO A 60 14.29 21.85 15.29
CA PRO A 60 15.12 21.14 14.33
C PRO A 60 16.46 20.66 14.94
N CYS A 61 16.76 19.36 14.81
CA CYS A 61 18.05 18.78 15.18
C CYS A 61 18.53 17.81 14.09
N PRO A 62 19.62 18.12 13.36
CA PRO A 62 20.12 17.28 12.25
C PRO A 62 20.46 15.84 12.69
N SER A 63 21.00 15.67 13.89
CA SER A 63 21.35 14.36 14.46
C SER A 63 20.14 13.56 14.92
N CYS A 64 19.07 14.25 15.34
CA CYS A 64 17.85 13.67 15.86
C CYS A 64 16.93 13.17 14.75
N GLY A 65 16.88 13.91 13.63
CA GLY A 65 16.05 13.58 12.48
C GLY A 65 16.24 12.14 12.03
N ASP A 66 17.48 11.73 11.74
CA ASP A 66 17.73 10.37 11.23
C ASP A 66 17.45 9.25 12.27
N VAL A 67 17.59 9.54 13.57
CA VAL A 67 17.24 8.57 14.60
C VAL A 67 15.72 8.37 14.66
N VAL A 68 14.96 9.47 14.74
CA VAL A 68 13.50 9.41 14.91
C VAL A 68 12.78 9.03 13.60
N SER A 69 13.21 9.56 12.46
CA SER A 69 12.54 9.34 11.17
C SER A 69 12.95 8.05 10.46
N SER A 70 14.14 7.51 10.76
CA SER A 70 14.68 6.35 10.04
C SER A 70 14.95 5.17 10.98
N PHE A 71 15.68 5.38 12.07
CA PHE A 71 16.17 4.29 12.91
C PHE A 71 15.10 3.71 13.84
N VAL A 72 14.31 4.54 14.52
CA VAL A 72 13.19 4.09 15.37
C VAL A 72 12.16 3.26 14.59
N PRO A 73 11.72 3.66 13.38
CA PRO A 73 10.87 2.82 12.54
C PRO A 73 11.48 1.46 12.19
N GLN A 74 12.80 1.38 11.96
CA GLN A 74 13.49 0.11 11.72
C GLN A 74 13.47 -0.79 12.95
N LEU A 75 13.70 -0.24 14.15
CA LEU A 75 13.59 -0.98 15.40
C LEU A 75 12.16 -1.48 15.63
N LYS A 76 11.14 -0.63 15.41
CA LYS A 76 9.73 -1.03 15.51
C LYS A 76 9.38 -2.13 14.50
N ALA A 77 9.92 -2.09 13.28
CA ALA A 77 9.72 -3.15 12.29
C ALA A 77 10.41 -4.46 12.67
N LYS A 78 11.60 -4.41 13.29
CA LYS A 78 12.35 -5.59 13.72
C LYS A 78 11.76 -6.26 14.97
N TYR A 79 11.44 -5.46 15.99
CA TYR A 79 11.07 -5.94 17.32
C TYR A 79 9.57 -5.91 17.61
N GLY A 80 8.79 -5.15 16.84
CA GLY A 80 7.35 -4.99 17.06
C GLY A 80 7.04 -4.48 18.46
N ALA A 81 6.06 -5.10 19.13
CA ALA A 81 5.66 -4.77 20.49
C ALA A 81 6.73 -5.08 21.57
N LYS A 82 7.80 -5.80 21.23
CA LYS A 82 8.89 -6.12 22.20
C LYS A 82 9.84 -4.95 22.44
N ALA A 83 9.83 -3.93 21.59
CA ALA A 83 10.61 -2.70 21.77
C ALA A 83 9.65 -1.50 21.91
N ASP A 84 9.32 -1.15 23.16
CA ASP A 84 8.47 0.00 23.47
C ASP A 84 9.35 1.24 23.65
N ILE A 85 9.36 2.12 22.65
CA ILE A 85 10.15 3.34 22.62
C ILE A 85 9.20 4.55 22.76
N MET A 86 9.31 5.26 23.89
CA MET A 86 8.59 6.50 24.16
C MET A 86 9.41 7.69 23.62
N LEU A 87 8.77 8.60 22.88
CA LEU A 87 9.45 9.74 22.25
C LEU A 87 9.08 11.04 22.98
N PHE A 88 10.09 11.84 23.31
CA PHE A 88 9.92 13.13 23.98
C PHE A 88 10.65 14.25 23.21
N ASP A 89 9.89 15.21 22.67
CA ASP A 89 10.46 16.39 22.00
C ASP A 89 10.85 17.45 23.05
N THR A 90 12.15 17.59 23.29
CA THR A 90 12.77 18.55 24.21
C THR A 90 12.66 20.00 23.76
N SER A 91 12.16 20.27 22.55
CA SER A 91 11.68 21.62 22.20
C SER A 91 10.49 22.04 23.09
N GLU A 92 9.77 21.08 23.68
CA GLU A 92 8.77 21.36 24.71
C GLU A 92 9.44 21.55 26.09
N PRO A 93 9.16 22.65 26.81
CA PRO A 93 9.79 22.93 28.11
C PRO A 93 9.57 21.85 29.16
N ALA A 94 8.45 21.13 29.10
CA ALA A 94 8.14 20.04 30.02
C ALA A 94 9.06 18.83 29.77
N ASN A 95 9.23 18.43 28.50
CA ASN A 95 10.11 17.33 28.11
C ASN A 95 11.58 17.65 28.37
N LEU A 96 11.99 18.91 28.20
CA LEU A 96 13.33 19.36 28.59
C LEU A 96 13.55 19.21 30.10
N ARG A 97 12.57 19.57 30.94
CA ARG A 97 12.65 19.35 32.40
C ARG A 97 12.74 17.87 32.76
N LEU A 98 11.99 17.02 32.05
CA LEU A 98 12.07 15.57 32.23
C LEU A 98 13.46 15.04 31.86
N LEU A 99 14.03 15.47 30.72
CA LEU A 99 15.39 15.10 30.33
C LEU A 99 16.40 15.51 31.42
N LEU A 100 16.36 16.76 31.89
CA LEU A 100 17.26 17.24 32.94
C LEU A 100 17.12 16.44 34.25
N ALA A 101 15.89 16.06 34.62
CA ALA A 101 15.64 15.21 35.78
C ALA A 101 16.19 13.78 35.59
N MET A 102 16.07 13.24 34.38
CA MET A 102 16.65 11.94 34.00
C MET A 102 18.17 11.98 34.02
N GLU A 103 18.80 12.98 33.42
CA GLU A 103 20.25 13.19 33.45
C GLU A 103 20.77 13.26 34.89
N GLN A 104 20.09 14.02 35.75
CA GLN A 104 20.44 14.10 37.17
C GLN A 104 20.28 12.75 37.88
N ALA A 105 19.19 12.01 37.62
CA ALA A 105 18.93 10.72 38.25
C ALA A 105 19.92 9.63 37.82
N TYR A 106 20.35 9.66 36.55
CA TYR A 106 21.31 8.71 35.98
C TYR A 106 22.78 9.17 36.17
N GLY A 107 23.02 10.33 36.79
CA GLY A 107 24.36 10.83 37.11
C GLY A 107 25.15 11.33 35.91
N ILE A 108 24.47 11.83 34.86
CA ILE A 108 25.07 12.28 33.62
C ILE A 108 25.64 13.69 33.82
N PRO A 109 26.95 13.92 33.60
CA PRO A 109 27.54 15.24 33.76
C PRO A 109 27.00 16.21 32.70
N ALA A 110 26.72 17.46 33.11
CA ALA A 110 26.24 18.52 32.20
C ALA A 110 27.16 18.78 30.99
N GLU A 111 28.44 18.40 31.08
CA GLU A 111 29.43 18.54 30.01
C GLU A 111 29.33 17.43 28.94
N GLN A 112 28.54 16.39 29.19
CA GLN A 112 28.40 15.20 28.33
C GLN A 112 27.00 15.04 27.73
N THR A 113 26.07 15.96 28.02
CA THR A 113 24.68 15.94 27.55
C THR A 113 24.61 16.10 26.03
N ALA A 114 23.92 15.20 25.34
CA ALA A 114 23.80 15.22 23.88
C ALA A 114 22.47 14.63 23.42
N ILE A 115 21.69 15.41 22.66
CA ILE A 115 20.47 14.92 22.01
C ILE A 115 20.76 14.44 20.56
N PRO A 116 20.12 13.35 20.08
CA PRO A 116 19.13 12.55 20.79
C PRO A 116 19.75 11.68 21.89
N GLU A 117 19.00 11.45 22.96
CA GLU A 117 19.43 10.70 24.14
C GLU A 117 18.42 9.60 24.49
N LEU A 118 18.89 8.38 24.79
CA LEU A 118 18.02 7.24 25.05
C LEU A 118 18.37 6.49 26.34
N PHE A 119 17.34 6.16 27.12
CA PHE A 119 17.44 5.39 28.35
C PHE A 119 16.77 4.01 28.19
N ILE A 120 17.47 2.94 28.55
CA ILE A 120 16.95 1.56 28.62
C ILE A 120 17.54 0.84 29.83
N GLY A 121 16.70 0.50 30.81
CA GLY A 121 17.19 -0.02 32.08
C GLY A 121 18.19 0.95 32.72
N MET A 122 19.40 0.47 33.00
CA MET A 122 20.52 1.27 33.52
C MET A 122 21.45 1.81 32.42
N ASP A 123 21.26 1.40 31.17
CA ASP A 123 22.08 1.85 30.04
C ASP A 123 21.55 3.17 29.48
N VAL A 124 22.47 4.08 29.17
CA VAL A 124 22.18 5.38 28.59
C VAL A 124 23.00 5.59 27.32
N PHE A 125 22.32 6.00 26.25
CA PHE A 125 22.92 6.29 24.95
C PHE A 125 22.88 7.78 24.68
N LEU A 126 24.04 8.41 24.72
CA LEU A 126 24.23 9.83 24.46
C LEU A 126 24.54 10.04 22.97
N GLY A 127 23.66 10.74 22.26
CA GLY A 127 23.82 11.08 20.85
C GLY A 127 23.48 9.96 19.85
N ALA A 128 23.30 10.36 18.58
CA ALA A 128 22.82 9.48 17.52
C ALA A 128 23.74 8.29 17.19
N ASN A 129 25.05 8.42 17.38
CA ASN A 129 25.99 7.36 17.03
C ASN A 129 25.92 6.18 18.01
N SER A 130 25.85 6.45 19.32
CA SER A 130 25.73 5.41 20.35
C SER A 130 24.42 4.65 20.19
N ILE A 131 23.32 5.37 19.95
CA ILE A 131 22.01 4.79 19.67
C ILE A 131 22.07 3.84 18.47
N LYS A 132 22.68 4.23 17.34
CA LYS A 132 22.68 3.41 16.13
C LYS A 132 23.62 2.20 16.20
N LEU A 133 24.71 2.30 16.95
CA LEU A 133 25.73 1.25 17.01
C LEU A 133 25.37 0.15 17.99
N ASP A 134 24.84 0.53 19.16
CA ASP A 134 24.83 -0.36 20.32
C ASP A 134 23.42 -0.71 20.81
N LEU A 135 22.39 0.10 20.52
CA LEU A 135 21.04 -0.10 21.06
C LEU A 135 20.41 -1.43 20.65
N GLU A 136 20.57 -1.86 19.40
CA GLU A 136 19.98 -3.11 18.89
C GLU A 136 20.48 -4.32 19.69
N LYS A 137 21.79 -4.34 19.99
CA LYS A 137 22.41 -5.38 20.81
C LYS A 137 21.88 -5.32 22.26
N THR A 138 21.78 -4.13 22.84
CA THR A 138 21.26 -3.96 24.21
C THR A 138 19.80 -4.39 24.32
N ILE A 139 18.97 -4.13 23.31
CA ILE A 139 17.60 -4.66 23.24
C ILE A 139 17.62 -6.19 23.21
N ASP A 140 18.45 -6.80 22.37
CA ASP A 140 18.57 -8.26 22.30
C ASP A 140 19.00 -8.85 23.66
N ASP A 141 19.96 -8.22 24.34
CA ASP A 141 20.47 -8.65 25.64
C ASP A 141 19.40 -8.57 26.73
N TYR A 142 18.60 -7.49 26.79
CA TYR A 142 17.50 -7.37 27.75
C TYR A 142 16.34 -8.29 27.45
N LEU A 143 15.97 -8.48 26.18
CA LEU A 143 14.93 -9.41 25.79
C LEU A 143 15.31 -10.87 26.12
N ALA A 144 16.59 -11.23 25.98
CA ALA A 144 17.11 -12.53 26.40
C ALA A 144 17.03 -12.75 27.93
N GLN A 145 17.01 -11.68 28.71
CA GLN A 145 16.90 -11.69 30.17
C GLN A 145 15.45 -11.61 30.69
N GLY A 146 14.45 -11.63 29.80
CA GLY A 146 13.03 -11.54 30.18
C GLY A 146 12.43 -10.14 30.02
N GLY A 147 13.12 -9.23 29.33
CA GLY A 147 12.70 -7.86 29.11
C GLY A 147 13.28 -6.89 30.15
N VAL A 148 13.05 -5.59 29.94
CA VAL A 148 13.44 -4.53 30.86
C VAL A 148 12.34 -3.50 30.99
N GLU A 149 11.95 -3.28 32.24
CA GLU A 149 11.00 -2.25 32.65
C GLU A 149 11.71 -0.93 32.90
N LEU A 150 10.96 0.18 32.94
CA LEU A 150 11.52 1.45 33.41
C LEU A 150 12.03 1.30 34.85
N THR A 151 13.25 1.79 35.10
CA THR A 151 13.86 1.76 36.43
C THR A 151 13.07 2.63 37.40
N ASP A 152 13.23 2.39 38.70
CA ASP A 152 12.63 3.26 39.71
C ASP A 152 13.20 4.70 39.63
N LEU A 153 14.45 4.86 39.17
CA LEU A 153 15.04 6.15 38.86
C LEU A 153 14.25 6.88 37.75
N ALA A 154 14.00 6.20 36.63
CA ALA A 154 13.22 6.75 35.52
C ALA A 154 11.77 7.03 35.94
N LYS A 155 11.13 6.11 36.65
CA LYS A 155 9.76 6.27 37.16
C LYS A 155 9.64 7.45 38.12
N ASN A 156 10.62 7.66 39.01
CA ASN A 156 10.62 8.79 39.94
C ASN A 156 10.86 10.14 39.23
N ALA A 157 11.77 10.18 38.25
CA ALA A 157 11.97 11.36 37.41
C ALA A 157 10.69 11.69 36.61
N MET A 158 10.01 10.67 36.07
CA MET A 158 8.71 10.81 35.41
C MET A 158 7.57 11.19 36.36
N ALA A 159 7.58 10.73 37.62
CA ALA A 159 6.58 11.11 38.61
C ALA A 159 6.73 12.60 39.04
N GLY A 160 7.97 13.09 39.12
CA GLY A 160 8.27 14.52 39.30
C GLY A 160 7.83 15.38 38.11
N TYR A 161 7.87 14.83 36.90
CA TYR A 161 7.29 15.42 35.69
C TYR A 161 5.75 15.39 35.69
N GLN A 162 5.12 14.32 36.16
CA GLN A 162 3.66 14.19 36.29
C GLN A 162 3.04 15.20 37.27
N GLN A 163 3.82 15.79 38.18
CA GLN A 163 3.37 16.90 39.04
C GLN A 163 3.13 18.21 38.26
N GLY A 164 3.49 18.27 36.97
CA GLY A 164 3.17 19.36 36.05
C GLY A 164 1.99 19.07 35.10
N VAL A 165 1.37 17.89 35.17
CA VAL A 165 0.20 17.53 34.35
C VAL A 165 -1.05 18.04 35.05
N SER A 166 -1.38 19.31 34.80
CA SER A 166 -2.69 19.86 35.12
C SER A 166 -3.64 19.51 33.97
N GLY A 167 -4.70 18.76 34.25
CA GLY A 167 -5.78 18.49 33.29
C GLY A 167 -5.87 17.05 32.78
N THR A 168 -6.98 16.76 32.11
CA THR A 168 -7.26 15.49 31.44
C THR A 168 -7.22 15.68 29.93
N VAL A 169 -6.65 14.72 29.20
CA VAL A 169 -6.73 14.67 27.73
C VAL A 169 -7.77 13.62 27.36
N GLN A 170 -8.82 14.06 26.68
CA GLN A 170 -9.94 13.24 26.28
C GLN A 170 -9.98 13.13 24.74
N GLY A 171 -10.29 11.94 24.23
CA GLY A 171 -10.32 11.68 22.80
C GLY A 171 -11.25 10.54 22.42
N VAL A 172 -11.60 10.43 21.15
CA VAL A 172 -12.55 9.44 20.64
C VAL A 172 -11.91 8.62 19.53
N LEU A 173 -11.93 7.29 19.71
CA LEU A 173 -11.51 6.31 18.72
C LEU A 173 -12.75 5.67 18.08
N PHE A 174 -13.02 6.04 16.84
CA PHE A 174 -14.03 5.40 16.01
C PHE A 174 -13.47 4.11 15.39
N TYR A 175 -14.19 3.00 15.56
CA TYR A 175 -13.74 1.68 15.14
C TYR A 175 -14.90 0.80 14.69
N MET A 176 -14.58 -0.33 14.06
CA MET A 176 -15.53 -1.38 13.71
C MET A 176 -14.98 -2.75 14.17
N PRO A 177 -15.79 -3.66 14.76
CA PRO A 177 -15.30 -4.95 15.25
C PRO A 177 -14.65 -5.85 14.20
N THR A 178 -15.09 -5.76 12.94
CA THR A 178 -14.57 -6.57 11.82
C THR A 178 -13.35 -5.95 11.11
N CYS A 179 -12.87 -4.80 11.58
CA CYS A 179 -11.75 -4.07 10.98
C CYS A 179 -10.41 -4.52 11.60
N SER A 180 -9.55 -5.15 10.78
CA SER A 180 -8.23 -5.66 11.22
C SER A 180 -7.29 -4.55 11.71
N HIS A 181 -7.30 -3.39 11.04
CA HIS A 181 -6.52 -2.22 11.45
C HIS A 181 -7.01 -1.62 12.78
N CYS A 182 -8.30 -1.79 13.09
CA CYS A 182 -8.88 -1.33 14.33
C CYS A 182 -8.45 -2.24 15.49
N ALA A 183 -8.44 -3.56 15.27
CA ALA A 183 -7.90 -4.52 16.23
C ALA A 183 -6.42 -4.23 16.54
N GLU A 184 -5.60 -3.92 15.52
CA GLU A 184 -4.20 -3.54 15.73
C GLU A 184 -4.05 -2.33 16.68
N ILE A 185 -4.83 -1.28 16.47
CA ILE A 185 -4.79 -0.09 17.33
C ILE A 185 -5.33 -0.39 18.73
N ILE A 186 -6.48 -1.05 18.85
CA ILE A 186 -7.15 -1.31 20.12
C ILE A 186 -6.36 -2.30 20.98
N ASP A 187 -5.86 -3.37 20.37
CA ASP A 187 -5.28 -4.50 21.11
C ASP A 187 -3.78 -4.30 21.36
N ASN A 188 -3.06 -3.60 20.48
CA ASN A 188 -1.60 -3.46 20.60
C ASN A 188 -1.15 -2.04 20.96
N TYR A 189 -1.84 -1.00 20.50
CA TYR A 189 -1.39 0.39 20.69
C TYR A 189 -2.06 1.08 21.88
N MET A 190 -3.40 1.00 22.02
CA MET A 190 -4.14 1.63 23.12
C MET A 190 -3.67 1.19 24.53
N PRO A 191 -3.30 -0.08 24.78
CA PRO A 191 -2.81 -0.49 26.10
C PRO A 191 -1.53 0.24 26.49
N THR A 192 -0.63 0.52 25.52
CA THR A 192 0.61 1.27 25.76
C THR A 192 0.32 2.70 26.20
N LEU A 193 -0.68 3.36 25.60
CA LEU A 193 -1.10 4.70 25.99
C LEU A 193 -1.77 4.72 27.37
N LYS A 194 -2.64 3.74 27.66
CA LYS A 194 -3.31 3.60 28.97
C LYS A 194 -2.29 3.35 30.08
N GLN A 195 -1.26 2.55 29.81
CA GLN A 195 -0.18 2.30 30.77
C GLN A 195 0.67 3.55 31.02
N ARG A 196 0.91 4.36 29.99
CA ARG A 196 1.77 5.56 30.05
C ARG A 196 1.10 6.74 30.75
N TYR A 197 -0.15 7.02 30.41
CA TYR A 197 -0.87 8.22 30.86
C TYR A 197 -1.92 7.94 31.94
N GLY A 198 -2.23 6.67 32.21
CA GLY A 198 -3.15 6.27 33.27
C GLY A 198 -4.51 6.94 33.15
N ALA A 199 -5.02 7.47 34.27
CA ALA A 199 -6.31 8.15 34.33
C ALA A 199 -6.32 9.55 33.68
N ALA A 200 -5.14 10.11 33.37
CA ALA A 200 -5.03 11.43 32.75
C ALA A 200 -5.41 11.42 31.26
N LEU A 201 -5.32 10.26 30.59
CA LEU A 201 -5.75 10.05 29.21
C LEU A 201 -7.02 9.20 29.16
N GLN A 202 -8.08 9.75 28.57
CA GLN A 202 -9.38 9.09 28.44
C GLN A 202 -9.73 8.97 26.95
N ILE A 203 -9.59 7.76 26.39
CA ILE A 203 -9.99 7.48 25.01
C ILE A 203 -11.29 6.68 25.02
N GLN A 204 -12.35 7.25 24.46
CA GLN A 204 -13.63 6.57 24.26
C GLN A 204 -13.63 5.79 22.95
N LEU A 205 -14.06 4.54 23.00
CA LEU A 205 -14.23 3.70 21.82
C LEU A 205 -15.67 3.79 21.33
N VAL A 206 -15.85 4.14 20.05
CA VAL A 206 -17.16 4.27 19.41
C VAL A 206 -17.25 3.30 18.23
N ASP A 207 -18.15 2.33 18.35
CA ASP A 207 -18.42 1.33 17.32
C ASP A 207 -19.33 1.93 16.23
N VAL A 208 -18.77 2.17 15.05
CA VAL A 208 -19.47 2.75 13.89
C VAL A 208 -20.33 1.74 13.12
N THR A 209 -20.52 0.53 13.62
CA THR A 209 -21.53 -0.41 13.08
C THR A 209 -22.95 0.03 13.39
N SER A 210 -23.14 0.83 14.44
CA SER A 210 -24.44 1.41 14.76
C SER A 210 -24.71 2.65 13.91
N ASP A 211 -25.96 2.81 13.50
CA ASP A 211 -26.35 3.92 12.64
C ASP A 211 -26.05 5.27 13.30
N ALA A 212 -26.49 5.41 14.55
CA ALA A 212 -26.20 6.56 15.41
C ALA A 212 -24.72 6.97 15.42
N ALA A 213 -23.82 6.00 15.62
CA ALA A 213 -22.39 6.25 15.70
C ALA A 213 -21.78 6.61 14.33
N TYR A 214 -22.23 5.98 13.24
CA TYR A 214 -21.74 6.28 11.90
C TYR A 214 -22.15 7.68 11.42
N GLU A 215 -23.38 8.11 11.72
CA GLU A 215 -23.86 9.47 11.41
C GLU A 215 -23.05 10.52 12.18
N ALA A 216 -22.84 10.29 13.49
CA ALA A 216 -21.99 11.15 14.31
C ALA A 216 -20.54 11.21 13.79
N PHE A 217 -19.96 10.06 13.44
CA PHE A 217 -18.62 9.94 12.87
C PHE A 217 -18.46 10.76 11.58
N SER A 218 -19.40 10.63 10.65
CA SER A 218 -19.33 11.28 9.34
C SER A 218 -19.48 12.80 9.45
N ARG A 219 -20.46 13.27 10.24
CA ARG A 219 -20.68 14.72 10.44
C ARG A 219 -19.53 15.38 11.18
N LEU A 220 -18.97 14.70 12.18
CA LEU A 220 -17.82 15.21 12.94
C LEU A 220 -16.60 15.39 12.03
N LEU A 221 -16.31 14.41 11.17
CA LEU A 221 -15.18 14.49 10.26
C LEU A 221 -15.37 15.53 9.17
N GLU A 222 -16.57 15.68 8.60
CA GLU A 222 -16.86 16.76 7.65
C GLU A 222 -16.64 18.14 8.30
N ALA A 223 -17.08 18.32 9.56
CA ALA A 223 -16.92 19.57 10.29
C ALA A 223 -15.45 19.89 10.61
N LEU A 224 -14.68 18.90 11.07
CA LEU A 224 -13.28 19.09 11.47
C LEU A 224 -12.35 19.24 10.26
N LEU A 225 -12.55 18.43 9.22
CA LEU A 225 -11.66 18.40 8.05
C LEU A 225 -12.10 19.36 6.94
N LYS A 226 -13.33 19.89 7.01
CA LYS A 226 -13.91 20.79 5.98
C LYS A 226 -13.88 20.19 4.57
N GLU A 227 -13.97 18.87 4.50
CA GLU A 227 -13.94 18.08 3.27
C GLU A 227 -15.17 17.18 3.21
N LYS A 228 -15.78 17.06 2.02
CA LYS A 228 -16.97 16.25 1.79
C LYS A 228 -16.60 14.93 1.12
N LYS A 229 -16.15 13.97 1.90
CA LYS A 229 -15.77 12.64 1.41
C LYS A 229 -16.05 11.55 2.45
N THR A 230 -15.95 10.28 2.03
CA THR A 230 -16.09 9.16 2.96
C THR A 230 -14.77 8.85 3.66
N TYR A 231 -14.82 8.68 4.98
CA TYR A 231 -13.66 8.38 5.82
C TYR A 231 -13.65 6.94 6.32
N GLY A 232 -12.45 6.42 6.61
CA GLY A 232 -12.25 5.06 7.09
C GLY A 232 -12.05 4.98 8.61
N VAL A 233 -12.11 3.75 9.15
CA VAL A 233 -11.72 3.42 10.53
C VAL A 233 -10.43 2.57 10.54
N PRO A 234 -9.62 2.56 11.61
CA PRO A 234 -9.80 3.32 12.85
C PRO A 234 -9.54 4.82 12.66
N THR A 235 -10.26 5.67 13.39
CA THR A 235 -9.99 7.12 13.42
C THR A 235 -9.96 7.61 14.86
N LEU A 236 -8.83 8.19 15.27
CA LEU A 236 -8.64 8.79 16.59
C LEU A 236 -8.71 10.31 16.48
N ILE A 237 -9.51 10.92 17.34
CA ILE A 237 -9.66 12.38 17.43
C ILE A 237 -9.32 12.81 18.85
N ILE A 238 -8.40 13.77 18.98
CA ILE A 238 -8.02 14.40 20.26
C ILE A 238 -8.01 15.91 20.02
N GLY A 239 -8.92 16.63 20.68
CA GLY A 239 -9.20 18.04 20.36
C GLY A 239 -9.43 18.25 18.86
N ASP A 240 -8.75 19.22 18.27
CA ASP A 240 -8.81 19.51 16.83
C ASP A 240 -8.10 18.50 15.90
N THR A 241 -7.35 17.55 16.45
CA THR A 241 -6.44 16.71 15.68
C THR A 241 -7.10 15.39 15.29
N VAL A 242 -7.23 15.16 13.98
CA VAL A 242 -7.83 13.93 13.40
C VAL A 242 -6.74 13.03 12.83
N MET A 243 -6.68 11.78 13.30
CA MET A 243 -5.72 10.76 12.86
C MET A 243 -6.47 9.54 12.30
N ILE A 244 -6.26 9.24 11.02
CA ILE A 244 -6.99 8.19 10.29
C ILE A 244 -6.06 7.02 9.96
N GLY A 245 -6.43 5.83 10.40
CA GLY A 245 -5.80 4.56 10.07
C GLY A 245 -4.65 4.15 11.00
N ALA A 246 -4.19 2.91 10.82
CA ALA A 246 -3.20 2.27 11.68
C ALA A 246 -1.76 2.79 11.53
N VAL A 247 -1.49 3.66 10.54
CA VAL A 247 -0.17 4.28 10.35
C VAL A 247 -0.10 5.65 11.02
N GLN A 248 -1.13 6.48 10.82
CA GLN A 248 -1.14 7.84 11.34
C GLN A 248 -1.29 7.88 12.86
N ILE A 249 -2.16 7.02 13.41
CA ILE A 249 -2.44 6.99 14.86
C ILE A 249 -1.15 6.72 15.66
N PRO A 250 -0.35 5.66 15.40
CA PRO A 250 0.88 5.42 16.16
C PRO A 250 1.98 6.45 15.92
N ALA A 251 1.94 7.18 14.80
CA ALA A 251 2.93 8.19 14.45
C ALA A 251 2.66 9.53 15.15
N GLN A 252 1.41 9.87 15.44
CA GLN A 252 1.03 11.24 15.84
C GLN A 252 0.32 11.32 17.21
N ALA A 253 -0.33 10.24 17.67
CA ALA A 253 -1.17 10.30 18.87
C ALA A 253 -0.38 10.74 20.11
N GLU A 254 0.84 10.23 20.28
CA GLU A 254 1.66 10.54 21.44
C GLU A 254 2.06 12.03 21.52
N ALA A 255 2.57 12.59 20.42
CA ALA A 255 2.90 14.02 20.36
C ALA A 255 1.66 14.89 20.57
N THR A 256 0.50 14.46 20.04
CA THR A 256 -0.77 15.17 20.21
C THR A 256 -1.22 15.18 21.67
N ILE A 257 -1.11 14.03 22.36
CA ILE A 257 -1.46 13.90 23.78
C ILE A 257 -0.55 14.79 24.64
N GLN A 258 0.76 14.77 24.38
CA GLN A 258 1.74 15.59 25.10
C GLN A 258 1.47 17.08 24.93
N ARG A 259 1.21 17.53 23.69
CA ARG A 259 0.83 18.91 23.39
C ARG A 259 -0.38 19.34 24.22
N TYR A 260 -1.46 18.56 24.23
CA TYR A 260 -2.66 18.91 24.98
C TYR A 260 -2.47 18.88 26.50
N PHE A 261 -1.61 18.01 27.03
CA PHE A 261 -1.24 18.09 28.44
C PHE A 261 -0.45 19.38 28.76
N ALA A 262 0.43 19.83 27.86
CA ALA A 262 1.16 21.09 28.02
C ALA A 262 0.22 22.31 27.97
N GLU A 263 -0.89 22.21 27.26
CA GLU A 263 -1.95 23.23 27.17
C GLU A 263 -2.94 23.20 28.35
N GLY A 264 -2.77 22.26 29.31
CA GLY A 264 -3.63 22.16 30.50
C GLY A 264 -4.77 21.15 30.40
N GLY A 265 -4.70 20.24 29.42
CA GLY A 265 -5.72 19.24 29.10
C GLY A 265 -6.57 19.64 27.89
N VAL A 266 -7.35 18.69 27.40
CA VAL A 266 -8.38 18.91 26.38
C VAL A 266 -9.55 17.99 26.68
N ASP A 267 -10.74 18.57 26.70
CA ASP A 267 -11.95 17.78 26.82
C ASP A 267 -12.26 17.10 25.48
N TYR A 268 -13.26 16.20 25.46
CA TYR A 268 -13.78 15.72 24.19
C TYR A 268 -14.11 16.92 23.32
N VAL A 269 -13.74 16.87 22.03
CA VAL A 269 -14.13 17.86 21.00
C VAL A 269 -15.53 18.34 21.29
N GLU A 270 -15.83 19.66 21.25
CA GLU A 270 -17.16 20.21 21.56
C GLU A 270 -18.28 19.46 20.82
N MET A 271 -18.70 18.37 21.44
CA MET A 271 -19.56 17.33 20.91
C MET A 271 -21.01 17.62 21.28
N ALA A 272 -21.25 18.68 22.05
CA ALA A 272 -22.52 18.99 22.69
C ALA A 272 -23.72 19.07 21.71
N PRO A 273 -23.64 19.63 20.49
CA PRO A 273 -24.81 19.66 19.62
C PRO A 273 -25.05 18.32 18.89
N VAL A 274 -23.99 17.55 18.60
CA VAL A 274 -24.07 16.34 17.76
C VAL A 274 -24.23 15.09 18.62
N LEU A 275 -23.72 15.06 19.85
CA LEU A 275 -23.82 13.95 20.80
C LEU A 275 -24.80 14.15 21.96
N ALA A 276 -25.34 15.35 22.22
CA ALA A 276 -26.34 15.52 23.30
C ALA A 276 -27.61 14.67 23.08
N GLY A 277 -27.88 14.21 21.86
CA GLY A 277 -28.92 13.21 21.56
C GLY A 277 -28.47 11.75 21.71
N PHE A 278 -27.17 11.47 21.74
CA PHE A 278 -26.58 10.13 21.67
C PHE A 278 -25.89 9.66 22.97
N GLU A 279 -25.63 10.55 23.93
CA GLU A 279 -25.14 10.19 25.28
C GLU A 279 -26.02 9.12 25.97
N TYR A 280 -27.30 9.05 25.64
CA TYR A 280 -28.21 8.09 26.26
C TYR A 280 -28.33 6.74 25.52
N GLN A 281 -27.82 6.62 24.28
CA GLN A 281 -28.03 5.43 23.43
C GLN A 281 -26.77 4.59 23.18
N LEU A 282 -25.58 5.19 23.22
CA LEU A 282 -24.33 4.47 23.04
C LEU A 282 -23.83 4.05 24.42
N GLY A 283 -24.17 2.83 24.86
CA GLY A 283 -23.72 2.27 26.14
C GLY A 283 -22.19 2.30 26.26
N PHE A 284 -21.68 3.37 26.88
CA PHE A 284 -20.26 3.69 26.99
C PHE A 284 -19.52 2.62 27.82
N ARG A 285 -18.78 1.74 27.14
CA ARG A 285 -17.88 0.80 27.82
C ARG A 285 -16.60 1.53 28.20
N HIS A 286 -16.35 1.61 29.51
CA HIS A 286 -15.13 2.19 30.07
C HIS A 286 -13.97 1.17 30.14
N ASP A 287 -14.22 -0.11 29.83
CA ASP A 287 -13.22 -1.18 29.92
C ASP A 287 -13.29 -2.17 28.75
N ALA A 288 -12.10 -2.67 28.37
CA ALA A 288 -11.89 -3.74 27.40
C ALA A 288 -12.58 -5.06 27.84
N PRO A 289 -13.01 -5.94 26.91
CA PRO A 289 -13.80 -7.11 27.25
C PRO A 289 -12.99 -8.19 27.98
N ALA A 290 -13.54 -8.69 29.09
CA ALA A 290 -13.09 -9.91 29.77
C ALA A 290 -13.34 -11.18 28.91
N PRO A 291 -12.64 -12.29 29.16
CA PRO A 291 -12.73 -13.50 28.35
C PRO A 291 -14.14 -14.12 28.40
N ARG A 292 -14.56 -14.69 27.27
CA ARG A 292 -15.86 -15.34 27.11
C ARG A 292 -16.02 -16.51 28.09
N THR A 293 -16.89 -16.33 29.07
CA THR A 293 -17.62 -17.44 29.71
C THR A 293 -19.10 -17.27 29.41
N ALA A 294 -19.66 -18.26 28.72
CA ALA A 294 -21.10 -18.38 28.51
C ALA A 294 -21.81 -18.58 29.85
N ALA A 295 -22.79 -17.72 30.15
CA ALA A 295 -23.77 -17.91 31.22
C ALA A 295 -25.06 -17.14 30.87
N PRO A 296 -26.23 -17.58 31.38
CA PRO A 296 -27.40 -17.86 30.57
C PRO A 296 -28.35 -16.68 30.37
N ALA A 297 -29.20 -16.82 29.34
CA ALA A 297 -30.31 -15.93 29.01
C ALA A 297 -31.22 -15.71 30.23
N ALA A 298 -31.14 -14.50 30.79
CA ALA A 298 -32.13 -13.98 31.72
C ALA A 298 -33.12 -13.12 30.93
N SER A 299 -34.35 -13.60 30.88
CA SER A 299 -35.52 -12.98 30.29
C SER A 299 -35.79 -11.62 30.94
N LEU A 300 -35.69 -10.55 30.16
CA LEU A 300 -36.34 -9.28 30.49
C LEU A 300 -37.35 -8.98 29.40
N THR A 301 -38.61 -9.01 29.81
CA THR A 301 -39.79 -8.61 29.04
C THR A 301 -39.62 -7.20 28.46
N PRO A 302 -39.78 -6.98 27.15
CA PRO A 302 -39.86 -5.65 26.60
C PRO A 302 -41.21 -5.01 26.96
N ALA A 303 -41.14 -3.91 27.70
CA ALA A 303 -42.28 -3.01 27.88
C ALA A 303 -42.70 -2.49 26.50
N SER A 304 -43.99 -2.67 26.20
CA SER A 304 -44.63 -2.37 24.93
C SER A 304 -44.66 -0.87 24.65
N GLY A 305 -43.75 -0.41 23.79
CA GLY A 305 -43.94 0.76 22.94
C GLY A 305 -44.09 0.26 21.51
N LYS A 306 -45.33 0.09 21.03
CA LYS A 306 -45.62 -0.32 19.65
C LYS A 306 -45.12 0.74 18.67
N THR A 307 -44.00 0.47 17.99
CA THR A 307 -43.71 1.08 16.68
C THR A 307 -44.74 0.53 15.66
N PRO A 308 -45.38 1.38 14.83
CA PRO A 308 -46.34 0.90 13.84
C PRO A 308 -45.66 -0.05 12.85
N ALA A 309 -46.39 -1.09 12.45
CA ALA A 309 -46.00 -2.02 11.39
C ALA A 309 -45.53 -1.25 10.14
N ALA A 310 -44.42 -1.72 9.56
CA ALA A 310 -43.87 -1.22 8.31
C ALA A 310 -44.97 -1.06 7.25
N ALA A 311 -45.20 0.18 6.83
CA ALA A 311 -45.93 0.45 5.61
C ALA A 311 -45.23 -0.26 4.45
N ASN A 312 -45.99 -0.80 3.48
CA ASN A 312 -45.50 -1.32 2.21
C ASN A 312 -44.84 -0.18 1.40
N LEU A 313 -43.64 0.17 1.81
CA LEU A 313 -42.79 1.18 1.23
C LEU A 313 -42.21 0.61 -0.08
N PRO A 314 -42.33 1.32 -1.22
CA PRO A 314 -41.86 0.81 -2.50
C PRO A 314 -40.33 0.65 -2.49
N PRO A 315 -39.78 -0.48 -2.98
CA PRO A 315 -38.35 -0.74 -2.88
C PRO A 315 -37.54 0.30 -3.69
N ILE A 316 -36.40 0.71 -3.13
CA ILE A 316 -35.39 1.53 -3.80
C ILE A 316 -34.23 0.60 -4.15
N HIS A 317 -34.19 0.15 -5.40
CA HIS A 317 -33.10 -0.64 -5.91
C HIS A 317 -31.89 0.24 -6.25
N LEU A 318 -30.77 -0.06 -5.61
CA LEU A 318 -29.49 0.63 -5.77
C LEU A 318 -28.48 -0.33 -6.39
N ALA A 319 -27.87 0.04 -7.52
CA ALA A 319 -26.74 -0.69 -8.09
C ALA A 319 -25.43 -0.08 -7.59
N TYR A 320 -24.60 -0.88 -6.94
CA TYR A 320 -23.28 -0.49 -6.47
C TYR A 320 -22.18 -1.22 -7.25
N PHE A 321 -21.37 -0.46 -7.98
CA PHE A 321 -20.21 -0.96 -8.70
C PHE A 321 -18.94 -0.77 -7.89
N PHE A 322 -18.23 -1.87 -7.64
CA PHE A 322 -16.98 -1.90 -6.90
C PHE A 322 -15.87 -2.55 -7.72
N GLN A 323 -14.64 -2.46 -7.23
CA GLN A 323 -13.51 -3.23 -7.75
C GLN A 323 -12.81 -3.96 -6.59
N PRO A 324 -12.43 -5.24 -6.75
CA PRO A 324 -11.64 -5.95 -5.75
C PRO A 324 -10.34 -5.20 -5.40
N GLY A 325 -10.06 -5.03 -4.10
CA GLY A 325 -8.87 -4.35 -3.58
C GLY A 325 -8.92 -2.82 -3.55
N CYS A 326 -10.08 -2.22 -3.82
CA CYS A 326 -10.34 -0.78 -3.79
C CYS A 326 -10.69 -0.30 -2.36
N GLN A 327 -9.86 0.55 -1.75
CA GLN A 327 -10.08 1.01 -0.37
C GLN A 327 -11.25 1.98 -0.27
N GLU A 328 -11.44 2.81 -1.29
CA GLU A 328 -12.56 3.74 -1.44
C GLU A 328 -13.87 2.97 -1.49
N CYS A 329 -13.87 1.83 -2.18
CA CYS A 329 -15.02 0.94 -2.30
C CYS A 329 -15.39 0.30 -0.95
N ASP A 330 -14.41 -0.09 -0.14
CA ASP A 330 -14.66 -0.60 1.21
C ASP A 330 -15.30 0.47 2.11
N ARG A 331 -14.89 1.73 1.97
CA ARG A 331 -15.49 2.87 2.69
C ARG A 331 -16.93 3.13 2.26
N VAL A 332 -17.20 3.11 0.96
CA VAL A 332 -18.56 3.26 0.42
C VAL A 332 -19.47 2.11 0.88
N GLN A 333 -18.94 0.89 1.03
CA GLN A 333 -19.70 -0.24 1.56
C GLN A 333 -20.19 0.01 2.99
N LEU A 334 -19.41 0.68 3.84
CA LEU A 334 -19.84 1.06 5.19
C LEU A 334 -21.00 2.06 5.14
N LEU A 335 -20.88 3.08 4.29
CA LEU A 335 -21.93 4.07 4.07
C LEU A 335 -23.24 3.42 3.57
N LEU A 336 -23.12 2.46 2.65
CA LEU A 336 -24.26 1.73 2.10
C LEU A 336 -24.96 0.88 3.17
N ASN A 337 -24.21 0.19 4.03
CA ASN A 337 -24.78 -0.57 5.15
C ASN A 337 -25.57 0.34 6.10
N PHE A 338 -25.02 1.52 6.42
CA PHE A 338 -25.71 2.55 7.21
C PHE A 338 -27.05 2.98 6.55
N MET A 339 -27.03 3.27 5.25
CA MET A 339 -28.24 3.70 4.52
C MET A 339 -29.30 2.61 4.46
N GLN A 340 -28.89 1.34 4.33
CA GLN A 340 -29.82 0.21 4.30
C GLN A 340 -30.53 -0.01 5.63
N ASN A 341 -29.83 0.19 6.76
CA ASN A 341 -30.45 0.13 8.08
C ASN A 341 -31.42 1.30 8.30
N ARG A 342 -31.03 2.52 7.93
CA ARG A 342 -31.86 3.73 8.05
C ARG A 342 -33.09 3.70 7.14
N TYR A 343 -32.94 3.18 5.93
CA TYR A 343 -33.99 3.09 4.93
C TYR A 343 -34.21 1.62 4.54
N SER A 344 -35.06 0.92 5.29
CA SER A 344 -35.32 -0.52 5.10
C SER A 344 -35.89 -0.90 3.72
N GLN A 345 -36.36 0.08 2.93
CA GLN A 345 -36.79 -0.11 1.55
C GLN A 345 -35.63 -0.12 0.54
N VAL A 346 -34.41 0.23 0.94
CA VAL A 346 -33.22 0.24 0.06
C VAL A 346 -32.68 -1.18 -0.13
N VAL A 347 -32.61 -1.60 -1.39
CA VAL A 347 -32.14 -2.92 -1.80
C VAL A 347 -30.87 -2.73 -2.63
N ILE A 348 -29.72 -3.04 -2.04
CA ILE A 348 -28.41 -2.89 -2.68
C ILE A 348 -28.10 -4.14 -3.49
N THR A 349 -27.76 -3.96 -4.77
CA THR A 349 -27.21 -5.01 -5.64
C THR A 349 -25.79 -4.62 -6.03
N THR A 350 -24.82 -5.49 -5.77
CA THR A 350 -23.41 -5.21 -6.02
C THR A 350 -22.92 -5.84 -7.32
N PHE A 351 -22.06 -5.13 -8.04
CA PHE A 351 -21.50 -5.53 -9.32
C PHE A 351 -19.99 -5.24 -9.34
N ASP A 352 -19.20 -6.15 -9.89
CA ASP A 352 -17.79 -5.86 -10.20
C ASP A 352 -17.75 -4.99 -11.47
N VAL A 353 -17.15 -3.79 -11.37
CA VAL A 353 -17.09 -2.81 -12.45
C VAL A 353 -16.38 -3.33 -13.71
N LYS A 354 -15.41 -4.24 -13.54
CA LYS A 354 -14.67 -4.86 -14.65
C LYS A 354 -15.46 -5.99 -15.27
N ALA A 355 -16.11 -6.81 -14.44
CA ALA A 355 -16.94 -7.91 -14.94
C ALA A 355 -18.18 -7.39 -15.69
N GLU A 356 -18.78 -6.32 -15.16
CA GLU A 356 -20.03 -5.73 -15.63
C GLU A 356 -19.80 -4.36 -16.31
N ALA A 357 -18.67 -4.22 -17.02
CA ALA A 357 -18.27 -2.98 -17.70
C ALA A 357 -19.32 -2.49 -18.71
N ALA A 358 -19.99 -3.41 -19.40
CA ALA A 358 -21.07 -3.07 -20.32
C ALA A 358 -22.27 -2.44 -19.60
N LEU A 359 -22.59 -2.95 -18.41
CA LEU A 359 -23.71 -2.49 -17.61
C LEU A 359 -23.42 -1.13 -16.97
N VAL A 360 -22.22 -0.94 -16.41
CA VAL A 360 -21.85 0.33 -15.78
C VAL A 360 -21.73 1.47 -16.80
N GLU A 361 -21.25 1.20 -18.01
CA GLU A 361 -21.26 2.19 -19.10
C GLU A 361 -22.69 2.57 -19.47
N TRP A 362 -23.56 1.58 -19.66
CA TRP A 362 -24.95 1.81 -20.04
C TRP A 362 -25.73 2.61 -18.98
N LEU A 363 -25.54 2.28 -17.70
CA LEU A 363 -26.10 3.05 -16.59
C LEU A 363 -25.49 4.45 -16.51
N GLY A 364 -24.18 4.59 -16.74
CA GLY A 364 -23.48 5.87 -16.79
C GLY A 364 -24.00 6.79 -17.89
N GLU A 365 -24.25 6.25 -19.08
CA GLU A 365 -24.85 7.00 -20.20
C GLU A 365 -26.28 7.43 -19.86
N ARG A 366 -27.11 6.50 -19.37
CA ARG A 366 -28.49 6.77 -18.99
C ARG A 366 -28.61 7.85 -17.90
N ALA A 367 -27.74 7.79 -16.90
CA ALA A 367 -27.71 8.76 -15.80
C ALA A 367 -26.92 10.05 -16.15
N ASN A 368 -26.54 10.23 -17.42
CA ASN A 368 -25.82 11.39 -17.93
C ASN A 368 -24.50 11.69 -17.19
N VAL A 369 -23.79 10.65 -16.75
CA VAL A 369 -22.45 10.76 -16.18
C VAL A 369 -21.49 11.23 -17.28
N PRO A 370 -20.61 12.23 -17.03
CA PRO A 370 -19.59 12.64 -17.99
C PRO A 370 -18.74 11.45 -18.45
N GLU A 371 -18.41 11.37 -19.75
CA GLU A 371 -17.71 10.22 -20.33
C GLU A 371 -16.39 9.88 -19.62
N GLU A 372 -15.66 10.90 -19.17
CA GLU A 372 -14.41 10.79 -18.41
C GLU A 372 -14.56 10.19 -17.00
N LYS A 373 -15.78 10.20 -16.44
CA LYS A 373 -16.12 9.64 -15.13
C LYS A 373 -16.88 8.30 -15.25
N ARG A 374 -16.95 7.68 -16.42
CA ARG A 374 -17.59 6.36 -16.62
C ARG A 374 -16.58 5.22 -16.51
N LEU A 375 -17.08 4.00 -16.30
CA LEU A 375 -16.27 2.78 -16.14
C LEU A 375 -15.29 2.83 -14.95
N VAL A 376 -15.57 3.66 -13.95
CA VAL A 376 -14.78 3.78 -12.72
C VAL A 376 -15.55 3.20 -11.53
N ALA A 377 -14.81 2.76 -10.52
CA ALA A 377 -15.36 2.38 -9.22
C ALA A 377 -14.70 3.23 -8.12
N PRO A 378 -15.44 3.57 -7.05
CA PRO A 378 -16.82 3.20 -6.77
C PRO A 378 -17.86 3.99 -7.59
N ALA A 379 -18.98 3.36 -7.94
CA ALA A 379 -20.12 4.04 -8.57
C ALA A 379 -21.46 3.50 -8.05
N ILE A 380 -22.41 4.40 -7.81
CA ILE A 380 -23.76 4.10 -7.32
C ILE A 380 -24.80 4.64 -8.30
N PHE A 381 -25.78 3.83 -8.64
CA PHE A 381 -26.92 4.21 -9.48
C PHE A 381 -28.24 3.93 -8.76
N VAL A 382 -29.12 4.93 -8.70
CA VAL A 382 -30.47 4.82 -8.13
C VAL A 382 -31.43 5.58 -9.02
N GLY A 383 -32.39 4.87 -9.64
CA GLY A 383 -33.26 5.49 -10.63
C GLY A 383 -32.43 6.08 -11.78
N ASP A 384 -32.67 7.34 -12.11
CA ASP A 384 -31.93 8.06 -13.16
C ASP A 384 -30.76 8.90 -12.60
N ASP A 385 -30.46 8.81 -11.30
CA ASP A 385 -29.34 9.48 -10.65
C ASP A 385 -28.11 8.56 -10.51
N ALA A 386 -26.92 9.17 -10.56
CA ALA A 386 -25.65 8.49 -10.32
C ALA A 386 -24.74 9.30 -9.38
N LEU A 387 -24.02 8.60 -8.51
CA LEU A 387 -22.93 9.12 -7.71
C LEU A 387 -21.68 8.31 -8.02
N VAL A 388 -20.60 8.97 -8.41
CA VAL A 388 -19.38 8.31 -8.88
C VAL A 388 -18.18 8.89 -8.17
N ASP A 389 -17.27 8.01 -7.74
CA ASP A 389 -15.99 8.34 -7.13
C ASP A 389 -16.14 9.30 -5.93
N ASP A 390 -15.55 10.49 -5.99
CA ASP A 390 -15.54 11.52 -4.96
C ASP A 390 -16.93 12.09 -4.62
N ALA A 391 -17.90 11.93 -5.52
CA ALA A 391 -19.27 12.36 -5.29
C ALA A 391 -20.03 11.48 -4.27
N ILE A 392 -19.45 10.35 -3.84
CA ILE A 392 -20.08 9.42 -2.90
C ILE A 392 -19.68 9.75 -1.46
N TYR A 393 -20.60 10.40 -0.75
CA TYR A 393 -20.51 10.70 0.69
C TYR A 393 -21.91 10.73 1.31
N MET A 394 -21.98 10.85 2.64
CA MET A 394 -23.20 10.73 3.42
C MET A 394 -24.36 11.58 2.89
N ASP A 395 -24.17 12.89 2.81
CA ASP A 395 -25.22 13.84 2.41
C ASP A 395 -25.65 13.66 0.95
N SER A 396 -24.71 13.39 0.02
CA SER A 396 -25.05 13.21 -1.39
C SER A 396 -25.87 11.95 -1.62
N LEU A 397 -25.51 10.85 -0.95
CA LEU A 397 -26.27 9.60 -1.02
C LEU A 397 -27.63 9.74 -0.35
N GLU A 398 -27.71 10.37 0.83
CA GLU A 398 -28.99 10.60 1.51
C GLU A 398 -29.91 11.49 0.67
N ALA A 399 -29.38 12.58 0.09
CA ALA A 399 -30.13 13.47 -0.79
C ALA A 399 -30.66 12.73 -2.04
N THR A 400 -29.86 11.83 -2.60
CA THR A 400 -30.27 11.00 -3.75
C THR A 400 -31.39 10.04 -3.35
N LEU A 401 -31.23 9.29 -2.24
CA LEU A 401 -32.25 8.36 -1.75
C LEU A 401 -33.56 9.07 -1.39
N LYS A 402 -33.49 10.29 -0.83
CA LYS A 402 -34.65 11.12 -0.49
C LYS A 402 -35.58 11.39 -1.68
N LYS A 403 -35.04 11.50 -2.90
CA LYS A 403 -35.83 11.68 -4.14
C LYS A 403 -36.77 10.50 -4.40
N TYR A 404 -36.37 9.29 -3.99
CA TYR A 404 -37.06 8.04 -4.29
C TYR A 404 -37.85 7.47 -3.11
N LEU A 405 -37.91 8.14 -1.96
CA LEU A 405 -38.55 7.59 -0.75
C LEU A 405 -40.03 7.28 -0.92
N LEU A 406 -40.74 8.05 -1.74
CA LEU A 406 -42.18 7.91 -1.98
C LEU A 406 -42.49 7.06 -3.22
N SER A 407 -41.69 7.18 -4.28
CA SER A 407 -41.90 6.49 -5.55
C SER A 407 -41.29 5.09 -5.60
N GLY A 408 -40.31 4.82 -4.73
CA GLY A 408 -39.35 3.74 -4.93
C GLY A 408 -38.41 4.04 -6.09
N ALA A 409 -37.47 3.12 -6.31
CA ALA A 409 -36.63 3.10 -7.50
C ALA A 409 -36.61 1.66 -8.04
N PRO A 410 -37.14 1.39 -9.25
CA PRO A 410 -37.06 0.06 -9.83
C PRO A 410 -35.60 -0.31 -10.15
N LYS A 411 -35.32 -1.60 -10.37
CA LYS A 411 -34.01 -2.04 -10.87
C LYS A 411 -33.80 -1.50 -12.29
N THR A 412 -33.09 -0.39 -12.41
CA THR A 412 -32.88 0.28 -13.70
C THR A 412 -32.11 -0.56 -14.70
N TRP A 413 -31.42 -1.61 -14.23
CA TRP A 413 -30.69 -2.59 -15.02
C TRP A 413 -31.50 -3.82 -15.47
N GLU A 414 -32.79 -3.96 -15.12
CA GLU A 414 -33.59 -5.12 -15.58
C GLU A 414 -33.87 -5.11 -17.09
N GLY A 415 -33.85 -3.92 -17.72
CA GLY A 415 -33.96 -3.76 -19.17
C GLY A 415 -32.62 -3.81 -19.92
N PHE A 416 -31.53 -4.14 -19.23
CA PHE A 416 -30.20 -4.16 -19.84
C PHE A 416 -30.08 -5.31 -20.84
N ASP A 417 -29.93 -4.95 -22.10
CA ASP A 417 -29.53 -5.87 -23.16
C ASP A 417 -28.03 -5.68 -23.45
N PRO A 418 -27.18 -6.68 -23.14
CA PRO A 418 -25.75 -6.63 -23.42
C PRO A 418 -25.42 -6.37 -24.90
N SER A 419 -26.36 -6.59 -25.82
CA SER A 419 -26.16 -6.31 -27.25
C SER A 419 -26.34 -4.82 -27.62
N GLN A 420 -27.21 -4.08 -26.91
CA GLN A 420 -27.48 -2.66 -27.17
C GLN A 420 -26.44 -1.73 -26.53
N ALA A 421 -26.04 -2.02 -25.29
CA ALA A 421 -25.02 -1.26 -24.56
C ALA A 421 -23.62 -1.34 -25.18
N LYS A 422 -23.36 -2.40 -25.95
CA LYS A 422 -22.13 -2.49 -26.74
C LYS A 422 -22.03 -1.34 -27.73
N GLY A 423 -23.12 -0.72 -28.20
CA GLY A 423 -23.10 0.39 -29.17
C GLY A 423 -22.19 1.56 -28.77
N SER A 424 -22.37 2.12 -27.57
CA SER A 424 -21.53 3.22 -27.05
C SER A 424 -20.05 2.81 -26.91
N ILE A 425 -19.77 1.61 -26.39
CA ILE A 425 -18.40 1.07 -26.26
C ILE A 425 -17.80 0.76 -27.64
N ILE A 426 -18.61 0.29 -28.59
CA ILE A 426 -18.27 0.03 -30.00
C ILE A 426 -17.94 1.35 -30.69
N ASP A 427 -18.70 2.42 -30.46
CA ASP A 427 -18.49 3.73 -31.07
C ASP A 427 -17.26 4.44 -30.47
N ARG A 428 -17.01 4.25 -29.15
CA ARG A 428 -15.72 4.60 -28.52
C ARG A 428 -14.56 3.81 -29.14
N PHE A 429 -14.72 2.51 -29.34
CA PHE A 429 -13.69 1.68 -30.01
C PHE A 429 -13.52 2.01 -31.51
N ARG A 430 -14.57 2.49 -32.18
CA ARG A 430 -14.50 2.96 -33.56
C ARG A 430 -13.84 4.34 -33.65
N SER A 431 -14.03 5.20 -32.65
CA SER A 431 -13.37 6.51 -32.53
C SER A 431 -11.95 6.42 -31.96
N LEU A 432 -11.56 5.31 -31.32
CA LEU A 432 -10.17 4.95 -31.07
C LEU A 432 -9.45 4.85 -32.42
N GLY A 433 -8.83 5.95 -32.83
CA GLY A 433 -8.01 6.01 -34.02
C GLY A 433 -6.84 5.03 -33.90
N VAL A 434 -6.40 4.53 -35.05
CA VAL A 434 -5.16 3.74 -35.16
C VAL A 434 -4.02 4.46 -34.43
N LEU A 435 -3.92 5.78 -34.58
CA LEU A 435 -2.92 6.62 -33.92
C LEU A 435 -2.94 6.50 -32.39
N THR A 436 -4.12 6.47 -31.76
CA THR A 436 -4.25 6.32 -30.30
C THR A 436 -3.67 4.99 -29.84
N ILE A 437 -3.90 3.92 -30.59
CA ILE A 437 -3.40 2.57 -30.28
C ILE A 437 -1.88 2.50 -30.49
N LEU A 438 -1.37 3.15 -31.54
CA LEU A 438 0.08 3.25 -31.77
C LEU A 438 0.77 3.96 -30.61
N LEU A 439 0.23 5.11 -30.20
CA LEU A 439 0.79 5.92 -29.11
C LEU A 439 0.65 5.22 -27.77
N ALA A 440 -0.47 4.54 -27.52
CA ALA A 440 -0.67 3.76 -26.30
C ALA A 440 0.32 2.59 -26.21
N GLY A 441 0.47 1.80 -27.29
CA GLY A 441 1.43 0.70 -27.33
C GLY A 441 2.88 1.19 -27.15
N LEU A 442 3.24 2.29 -27.83
CA LEU A 442 4.58 2.87 -27.70
C LEU A 442 4.84 3.43 -26.29
N GLY A 443 3.85 4.11 -25.70
CA GLY A 443 3.92 4.63 -24.34
C GLY A 443 4.11 3.51 -23.32
N ASP A 444 3.38 2.41 -23.47
CA ASP A 444 3.56 1.21 -22.66
C ASP A 444 4.94 0.58 -22.88
N GLY A 445 5.43 0.52 -24.12
CA GLY A 445 6.79 0.02 -24.42
C GLY A 445 7.93 0.86 -23.83
N LEU A 446 7.65 2.09 -23.39
CA LEU A 446 8.61 3.02 -22.76
C LEU A 446 8.36 3.21 -21.26
N ASN A 447 7.54 2.35 -20.67
CA ASN A 447 7.18 2.41 -19.27
C ASN A 447 8.36 2.03 -18.33
N PRO A 448 8.23 2.24 -17.00
CA PRO A 448 9.29 1.94 -16.01
C PRO A 448 9.84 0.51 -16.04
N CYS A 449 8.93 -0.44 -16.13
CA CYS A 449 9.22 -1.86 -16.05
C CYS A 449 9.79 -2.34 -17.38
N ALA A 450 9.22 -1.91 -18.50
CA ALA A 450 9.76 -2.09 -19.85
C ALA A 450 11.17 -1.48 -19.99
N PHE A 451 11.43 -0.32 -19.41
CA PHE A 451 12.76 0.28 -19.42
C PHE A 451 13.78 -0.55 -18.63
N THR A 452 13.37 -1.09 -17.48
CA THR A 452 14.19 -2.00 -16.68
C THR A 452 14.51 -3.27 -17.49
N THR A 453 13.53 -3.80 -18.21
CA THR A 453 13.71 -4.91 -19.14
C THR A 453 14.69 -4.60 -20.26
N LEU A 454 14.59 -3.41 -20.86
CA LEU A 454 15.56 -2.95 -21.86
C LEU A 454 16.98 -2.93 -21.28
N ILE A 455 17.17 -2.43 -20.06
CA ILE A 455 18.48 -2.42 -19.39
C ILE A 455 18.98 -3.84 -19.12
N PHE A 456 18.15 -4.72 -18.56
CA PHE A 456 18.51 -6.12 -18.32
C PHE A 456 18.87 -6.83 -19.61
N PHE A 457 18.10 -6.59 -20.67
CA PHE A 457 18.33 -7.17 -21.97
C PHE A 457 19.60 -6.64 -22.64
N ILE A 458 19.88 -5.33 -22.59
CA ILE A 458 21.16 -4.74 -23.04
C ILE A 458 22.33 -5.32 -22.25
N SER A 459 22.17 -5.45 -20.92
CA SER A 459 23.17 -6.03 -20.04
C SER A 459 23.42 -7.50 -20.41
N TYR A 460 22.36 -8.26 -20.62
CA TYR A 460 22.42 -9.65 -21.07
C TYR A 460 23.10 -9.77 -22.44
N LEU A 461 22.77 -8.94 -23.42
CA LEU A 461 23.44 -8.93 -24.72
C LEU A 461 24.92 -8.59 -24.58
N SER A 462 25.26 -7.55 -23.80
CA SER A 462 26.64 -7.17 -23.53
C SER A 462 27.43 -8.24 -22.78
N PHE A 463 26.77 -9.05 -21.94
CA PHE A 463 27.38 -10.16 -21.19
C PHE A 463 27.28 -11.50 -21.91
N SER A 464 26.50 -11.65 -22.97
CA SER A 464 26.41 -12.93 -23.67
C SER A 464 27.69 -13.25 -24.45
N GLY A 465 28.53 -12.23 -24.71
CA GLY A 465 29.71 -12.33 -25.58
C GLY A 465 29.37 -12.60 -27.04
N ARG A 466 28.08 -12.60 -27.39
CA ARG A 466 27.55 -12.87 -28.74
C ARG A 466 27.77 -11.67 -29.63
N LYS A 467 28.10 -11.92 -30.90
CA LYS A 467 28.40 -10.87 -31.88
C LYS A 467 27.71 -11.15 -33.20
N GLY A 468 27.48 -10.09 -33.98
CA GLY A 468 26.88 -10.18 -35.30
C GLY A 468 25.50 -10.84 -35.26
N ARG A 469 25.26 -11.82 -36.13
CA ARG A 469 23.93 -12.44 -36.30
C ARG A 469 23.39 -13.14 -35.05
N GLU A 470 24.24 -13.55 -34.12
CA GLU A 470 23.79 -14.17 -32.86
C GLU A 470 22.97 -13.19 -31.99
N ILE A 471 23.26 -11.88 -32.06
CA ILE A 471 22.49 -10.85 -31.37
C ILE A 471 21.06 -10.76 -31.93
N LEU A 472 20.89 -10.93 -33.25
CA LEU A 472 19.58 -10.93 -33.90
C LEU A 472 18.75 -12.14 -33.47
N TRP A 473 19.36 -13.32 -33.37
CA TRP A 473 18.66 -14.53 -32.90
C TRP A 473 18.24 -14.41 -31.44
N VAL A 474 19.13 -13.90 -30.58
CA VAL A 474 18.85 -13.68 -29.16
C VAL A 474 17.77 -12.61 -28.96
N GLY A 475 17.94 -11.45 -29.59
CA GLY A 475 17.00 -10.34 -29.46
C GLY A 475 15.65 -10.64 -30.09
N GLY A 476 15.64 -11.30 -31.25
CA GLY A 476 14.42 -11.78 -31.88
C GLY A 476 13.67 -12.78 -31.01
N ALA A 477 14.36 -13.76 -30.43
CA ALA A 477 13.71 -14.73 -29.54
C ALA A 477 13.19 -14.09 -28.25
N PHE A 478 13.95 -13.15 -27.65
CA PHE A 478 13.50 -12.40 -26.48
C PHE A 478 12.26 -11.56 -26.79
N ALA A 479 12.29 -10.76 -27.86
CA ALA A 479 11.15 -9.94 -28.28
C ALA A 479 9.93 -10.79 -28.67
N LEU A 480 10.14 -11.96 -29.28
CA LEU A 480 9.07 -12.90 -29.59
C LEU A 480 8.43 -13.48 -28.32
N GLY A 481 9.24 -13.81 -27.30
CA GLY A 481 8.74 -14.24 -26.00
C GLY A 481 7.87 -13.16 -25.36
N VAL A 482 8.33 -11.90 -25.39
CA VAL A 482 7.58 -10.76 -24.88
C VAL A 482 6.25 -10.58 -25.61
N PHE A 483 6.30 -10.55 -26.94
CA PHE A 483 5.13 -10.38 -27.80
C PHE A 483 4.09 -11.48 -27.60
N LEU A 484 4.51 -12.76 -27.62
CA LEU A 484 3.59 -13.88 -27.48
C LEU A 484 2.96 -13.94 -26.09
N THR A 485 3.70 -13.60 -25.04
CA THR A 485 3.15 -13.54 -23.69
C THR A 485 2.09 -12.45 -23.56
N TYR A 486 2.38 -11.21 -24.00
CA TYR A 486 1.37 -10.13 -23.94
C TYR A 486 0.16 -10.43 -24.83
N LEU A 487 0.37 -11.01 -26.02
CA LEU A 487 -0.72 -11.42 -26.89
C LEU A 487 -1.57 -12.51 -26.22
N ALA A 488 -0.95 -13.53 -25.61
CA ALA A 488 -1.67 -14.60 -24.92
C ALA A 488 -2.50 -14.07 -23.74
N VAL A 489 -1.94 -13.14 -22.95
CA VAL A 489 -2.67 -12.46 -21.88
C VAL A 489 -3.84 -11.65 -22.44
N GLY A 490 -3.60 -10.86 -23.49
CA GLY A 490 -4.63 -10.03 -24.16
C GLY A 490 -5.74 -10.83 -24.84
N LEU A 491 -5.52 -12.12 -25.14
CA LEU A 491 -6.55 -13.02 -25.66
C LEU A 491 -7.40 -13.68 -24.57
N GLY A 492 -7.22 -13.31 -23.30
CA GLY A 492 -8.10 -13.73 -22.21
C GLY A 492 -7.54 -14.81 -21.30
N LEU A 493 -6.23 -15.07 -21.33
CA LEU A 493 -5.55 -15.83 -20.26
C LEU A 493 -5.56 -15.06 -18.92
N SER A 494 -6.00 -13.80 -18.93
CA SER A 494 -6.15 -12.92 -17.78
C SER A 494 -7.19 -13.35 -16.75
N LYS A 495 -8.19 -14.19 -17.09
CA LYS A 495 -9.10 -14.80 -16.09
C LYS A 495 -8.36 -15.65 -15.06
N VAL A 496 -7.20 -16.20 -15.44
CA VAL A 496 -6.31 -16.96 -14.55
C VAL A 496 -5.48 -16.01 -13.68
N LEU A 497 -5.11 -14.84 -14.18
CA LEU A 497 -4.34 -13.85 -13.44
C LEU A 497 -5.20 -13.08 -12.43
N SER A 498 -6.46 -12.75 -12.78
CA SER A 498 -7.41 -12.12 -11.85
C SER A 498 -7.89 -13.04 -10.73
N ALA A 499 -7.65 -14.35 -10.83
CA ALA A 499 -7.96 -15.32 -9.78
C ALA A 499 -6.99 -15.25 -8.59
N PHE A 500 -5.89 -14.50 -8.70
CA PHE A 500 -4.89 -14.36 -7.65
C PHE A 500 -4.88 -12.92 -7.11
N ASP A 501 -5.59 -12.69 -5.99
CA ASP A 501 -5.57 -11.42 -5.23
C ASP A 501 -4.16 -10.95 -4.84
N PHE A 502 -3.20 -11.87 -4.84
CA PHE A 502 -1.79 -11.60 -4.60
C PHE A 502 -1.19 -10.63 -5.63
N LEU A 503 -1.59 -10.69 -6.91
CA LEU A 503 -1.02 -9.83 -7.96
C LEU A 503 -1.32 -8.35 -7.75
N ALA A 504 -2.50 -8.00 -7.22
CA ALA A 504 -2.85 -6.62 -6.89
C ALA A 504 -2.05 -6.09 -5.69
N LYS A 505 -1.86 -6.91 -4.65
CA LYS A 505 -1.01 -6.57 -3.48
C LYS A 505 0.46 -6.43 -3.88
N ILE A 506 0.96 -7.34 -4.72
CA ILE A 506 2.30 -7.24 -5.31
C ILE A 506 2.41 -5.95 -6.14
N GLY A 507 1.39 -5.58 -6.90
CA GLY A 507 1.39 -4.39 -7.75
C GLY A 507 1.84 -3.15 -6.99
N ARG A 508 1.24 -2.87 -5.82
CA ARG A 508 1.63 -1.72 -4.97
C ARG A 508 3.10 -1.79 -4.51
N TRP A 509 3.56 -2.98 -4.09
CA TRP A 509 4.95 -3.21 -3.72
C TRP A 509 5.92 -3.06 -4.90
N VAL A 510 5.53 -3.52 -6.09
CA VAL A 510 6.30 -3.43 -7.33
C VAL A 510 6.39 -1.98 -7.77
N TYR A 511 5.31 -1.21 -7.71
CA TYR A 511 5.32 0.22 -7.98
C TYR A 511 6.25 0.97 -7.01
N GLY A 512 6.15 0.69 -5.70
CA GLY A 512 7.03 1.30 -4.70
C GLY A 512 8.50 0.93 -4.90
N LEU A 513 8.80 -0.35 -5.11
CA LEU A 513 10.16 -0.83 -5.39
C LEU A 513 10.72 -0.22 -6.68
N THR A 514 9.91 -0.13 -7.73
CA THR A 514 10.30 0.48 -9.01
C THR A 514 10.54 1.97 -8.87
N ALA A 515 9.73 2.68 -8.08
CA ALA A 515 9.93 4.09 -7.78
C ALA A 515 11.27 4.32 -7.05
N VAL A 516 11.55 3.51 -6.02
CA VAL A 516 12.83 3.54 -5.29
C VAL A 516 14.01 3.25 -6.24
N LEU A 517 13.89 2.21 -7.06
CA LEU A 517 14.91 1.87 -8.05
C LEU A 517 15.15 3.03 -9.03
N CYS A 518 14.08 3.68 -9.52
CA CYS A 518 14.19 4.81 -10.42
C CYS A 518 14.84 6.03 -9.75
N ILE A 519 14.56 6.30 -8.47
CA ILE A 519 15.27 7.34 -7.71
C ILE A 519 16.76 7.02 -7.62
N VAL A 520 17.13 5.79 -7.26
CA VAL A 520 18.53 5.36 -7.19
C VAL A 520 19.21 5.52 -8.55
N LEU A 521 18.58 5.04 -9.62
CA LEU A 521 19.10 5.15 -10.98
C LEU A 521 19.17 6.61 -11.47
N ALA A 522 18.24 7.47 -11.07
CA ALA A 522 18.29 8.90 -11.33
C ALA A 522 19.51 9.55 -10.66
N ILE A 523 19.70 9.33 -9.36
CA ILE A 523 20.84 9.87 -8.58
C ILE A 523 22.16 9.42 -9.21
N LEU A 524 22.29 8.13 -9.51
CA LEU A 524 23.49 7.59 -10.12
C LEU A 524 23.70 8.14 -11.54
N SER A 525 22.64 8.34 -12.33
CA SER A 525 22.72 8.92 -13.68
C SER A 525 23.11 10.40 -13.65
N VAL A 526 22.64 11.17 -12.67
CA VAL A 526 23.10 12.57 -12.44
C VAL A 526 24.58 12.59 -12.07
N ARG A 527 25.02 11.71 -11.16
CA ARG A 527 26.43 11.59 -10.79
C ARG A 527 27.31 11.25 -12.00
N ASP A 528 26.85 10.33 -12.84
CA ASP A 528 27.52 9.95 -14.07
C ASP A 528 27.55 11.08 -15.10
N TYR A 529 26.47 11.87 -15.22
CA TYR A 529 26.45 13.07 -16.04
C TYR A 529 27.54 14.08 -15.62
N LEU A 530 27.65 14.36 -14.32
CA LEU A 530 28.66 15.26 -13.77
C LEU A 530 30.08 14.75 -14.06
N LYS A 531 30.34 13.45 -13.85
CA LYS A 531 31.63 12.81 -14.16
C LYS A 531 31.93 12.80 -15.66
N ALA A 532 30.95 12.52 -16.51
CA ALA A 532 31.10 12.54 -17.95
C ALA A 532 31.42 13.95 -18.48
N ARG A 533 30.81 14.99 -17.90
CA ARG A 533 31.12 16.40 -18.21
C ARG A 533 32.52 16.80 -17.78
N GLN A 534 33.06 16.18 -16.72
CA GLN A 534 34.44 16.34 -16.26
C GLN A 534 35.46 15.49 -17.05
N GLY A 535 35.04 14.76 -18.10
CA GLY A 535 35.91 13.87 -18.87
C GLY A 535 36.28 12.56 -18.17
N LYS A 536 35.76 12.30 -16.96
CA LYS A 536 36.03 11.09 -16.16
C LYS A 536 35.07 9.95 -16.50
N ILE A 537 35.03 9.56 -17.77
CA ILE A 537 34.12 8.52 -18.30
C ILE A 537 34.38 7.14 -17.65
N GLN A 538 35.62 6.87 -17.21
CA GLN A 538 35.97 5.59 -16.60
C GLN A 538 35.50 5.42 -15.13
N ASP A 539 35.15 6.52 -14.46
CA ASP A 539 34.77 6.52 -13.04
C ASP A 539 33.25 6.52 -12.82
N MET A 540 32.47 6.34 -13.89
CA MET A 540 31.01 6.32 -13.82
C MET A 540 30.50 5.14 -12.96
N ALA A 541 29.54 5.43 -12.07
CA ALA A 541 28.95 4.47 -11.15
C ALA A 541 28.06 3.45 -11.87
N LEU A 542 27.34 3.84 -12.94
CA LEU A 542 26.62 2.90 -13.82
C LEU A 542 27.54 2.28 -14.88
N SER A 543 28.79 1.98 -14.51
CA SER A 543 29.70 1.18 -15.34
C SER A 543 30.03 -0.11 -14.59
N LEU A 544 30.07 -1.22 -15.32
CA LEU A 544 30.25 -2.53 -14.70
C LEU A 544 31.63 -2.60 -14.02
N PRO A 545 31.72 -2.92 -12.71
CA PRO A 545 32.99 -3.00 -12.00
C PRO A 545 33.95 -3.95 -12.72
N LYS A 546 35.23 -3.57 -12.86
CA LYS A 546 36.25 -4.36 -13.58
C LYS A 546 36.32 -5.83 -13.10
N VAL A 547 36.13 -6.05 -11.79
CA VAL A 547 36.12 -7.39 -11.15
C VAL A 547 34.90 -8.21 -11.57
N LEU A 548 33.72 -7.59 -11.66
CA LEU A 548 32.50 -8.26 -12.11
C LEU A 548 32.57 -8.55 -13.62
N ARG A 549 33.12 -7.62 -14.41
CA ARG A 549 33.39 -7.79 -15.84
C ARG A 549 34.35 -8.96 -16.11
N GLN A 550 35.38 -9.12 -15.29
CA GLN A 550 36.34 -10.24 -15.40
C GLN A 550 35.73 -11.58 -14.98
N ARG A 551 34.94 -11.63 -13.89
CA ARG A 551 34.23 -12.85 -13.47
C ARG A 551 33.19 -13.29 -14.50
N ILE A 552 32.43 -12.34 -15.03
CA ILE A 552 31.47 -12.57 -16.11
C ILE A 552 32.19 -13.07 -17.37
N ASN A 553 33.31 -12.45 -17.78
CA ASN A 553 34.12 -12.93 -18.93
C ASN A 553 34.65 -14.36 -18.78
N LYS A 554 34.88 -14.82 -17.55
CA LYS A 554 35.27 -16.21 -17.26
C LYS A 554 34.09 -17.18 -17.45
N VAL A 555 32.91 -16.84 -16.91
CA VAL A 555 31.68 -17.60 -17.09
C VAL A 555 31.23 -17.62 -18.57
N ILE A 556 31.43 -16.52 -19.30
CA ILE A 556 31.16 -16.43 -20.75
C ILE A 556 32.00 -17.43 -21.52
N ARG A 557 33.32 -17.50 -21.28
CA ARG A 557 34.24 -18.44 -21.95
C ARG A 557 33.84 -19.90 -21.73
N GLU A 558 33.33 -20.21 -20.55
CA GLU A 558 32.88 -21.56 -20.18
C GLU A 558 31.46 -21.88 -20.70
N GLY A 559 30.62 -20.86 -20.94
CA GLY A 559 29.24 -20.98 -21.45
C GLY A 559 29.08 -20.87 -22.99
N GLN A 560 30.13 -20.52 -23.74
CA GLN A 560 30.04 -20.25 -25.19
C GLN A 560 29.56 -21.46 -26.03
N GLY A 561 29.76 -22.69 -25.56
CA GLY A 561 29.43 -23.92 -26.30
C GLY A 561 27.97 -24.40 -26.25
N SER A 562 27.11 -23.78 -25.43
CA SER A 562 25.71 -24.20 -25.31
C SER A 562 24.86 -23.62 -26.45
N LYS A 563 24.24 -24.49 -27.27
CA LYS A 563 23.25 -24.11 -28.30
C LYS A 563 21.92 -23.58 -27.71
N SER A 564 21.77 -23.59 -26.39
CA SER A 564 20.50 -23.29 -25.71
C SER A 564 20.25 -21.80 -25.43
N TYR A 565 21.07 -20.90 -25.97
CA TYR A 565 20.97 -19.46 -25.69
C TYR A 565 19.72 -18.78 -26.26
N VAL A 566 19.20 -19.26 -27.40
CA VAL A 566 17.98 -18.73 -28.04
C VAL A 566 16.72 -19.11 -27.23
N PRO A 567 16.50 -20.38 -26.84
CA PRO A 567 15.40 -20.74 -25.94
C PRO A 567 15.43 -20.01 -24.59
N ILE A 568 16.62 -19.83 -24.00
CA ILE A 568 16.76 -19.11 -22.73
C ILE A 568 16.32 -17.65 -22.88
N ALA A 569 16.71 -16.99 -23.97
CA ALA A 569 16.30 -15.61 -24.24
C ALA A 569 14.78 -15.49 -24.40
N PHE A 570 14.15 -16.43 -25.11
CA PHE A 570 12.69 -16.50 -25.25
C PHE A 570 11.98 -16.63 -23.90
N VAL A 571 12.38 -17.60 -23.08
CA VAL A 571 11.77 -17.84 -21.76
C VAL A 571 11.98 -16.64 -20.84
N THR A 572 13.16 -16.02 -20.88
CA THR A 572 13.46 -14.82 -20.09
C THR A 572 12.54 -13.67 -20.49
N GLY A 573 12.34 -13.44 -21.79
CA GLY A 573 11.40 -12.43 -22.28
C GLY A 573 9.95 -12.70 -21.84
N ALA A 574 9.51 -13.96 -21.91
CA ALA A 574 8.19 -14.36 -21.46
C ALA A 574 7.97 -14.13 -19.96
N VAL A 575 8.93 -14.53 -19.11
CA VAL A 575 8.86 -14.34 -17.65
C VAL A 575 8.84 -12.86 -17.29
N ILE A 576 9.71 -12.07 -17.90
CA ILE A 576 9.77 -10.62 -17.64
C ILE A 576 8.47 -9.93 -18.04
N SER A 577 7.85 -10.34 -19.14
CA SER A 577 6.57 -9.78 -19.58
C SER A 577 5.42 -10.01 -18.62
N ILE A 578 5.41 -11.15 -17.92
CA ILE A 578 4.42 -11.42 -16.86
C ILE A 578 4.59 -10.42 -15.71
N ILE A 579 5.85 -10.07 -15.38
CA ILE A 579 6.16 -9.09 -14.34
C ILE A 579 5.77 -7.68 -14.79
N GLU A 580 6.07 -7.31 -16.04
CA GLU A 580 5.70 -6.00 -16.60
C GLU A 580 4.19 -5.77 -16.63
N LEU A 581 3.41 -6.82 -16.89
CA LEU A 581 1.95 -6.76 -16.88
C LEU A 581 1.40 -6.26 -15.52
N ALA A 582 2.06 -6.62 -14.42
CA ALA A 582 1.70 -6.14 -13.08
C ALA A 582 1.95 -4.64 -12.91
N CYS A 583 2.87 -4.07 -13.70
CA CYS A 583 3.17 -2.64 -13.68
C CYS A 583 2.22 -1.83 -14.56
N THR A 584 1.91 -2.25 -15.80
CA THR A 584 1.29 -1.33 -16.77
C THR A 584 0.08 -1.87 -17.53
N GLY A 585 -0.29 -3.13 -17.29
CA GLY A 585 -1.36 -3.82 -18.01
C GLY A 585 -2.81 -3.38 -17.70
N GLN A 586 -3.03 -2.25 -17.00
CA GLN A 586 -4.36 -1.93 -16.44
C GLN A 586 -5.17 -0.89 -17.23
N VAL A 587 -4.56 -0.02 -18.05
CA VAL A 587 -5.30 1.12 -18.62
C VAL A 587 -6.02 0.78 -19.93
N TYR A 588 -5.41 0.01 -20.84
CA TYR A 588 -5.97 -0.22 -22.19
C TYR A 588 -6.24 -1.67 -22.55
N LEU A 589 -5.47 -2.59 -21.95
CA LEU A 589 -5.63 -4.02 -22.16
C LEU A 589 -7.04 -4.50 -21.77
N PRO A 590 -7.67 -4.03 -20.66
CA PRO A 590 -9.04 -4.40 -20.32
C PRO A 590 -10.07 -3.97 -21.38
N THR A 591 -9.92 -2.77 -21.98
CA THR A 591 -10.81 -2.29 -23.03
C THR A 591 -10.72 -3.14 -24.31
N ILE A 592 -9.50 -3.48 -24.74
CA ILE A 592 -9.30 -4.31 -25.94
C ILE A 592 -9.82 -5.75 -25.69
N ILE A 593 -9.57 -6.30 -24.50
CA ILE A 593 -10.10 -7.60 -24.07
C ILE A 593 -11.64 -7.60 -24.08
N PHE A 594 -12.25 -6.54 -23.54
CA PHE A 594 -13.70 -6.40 -23.56
C PHE A 594 -14.25 -6.40 -24.99
N VAL A 595 -13.65 -5.64 -25.91
CA VAL A 595 -14.11 -5.58 -27.30
C VAL A 595 -13.87 -6.91 -28.05
N LEU A 596 -12.84 -7.69 -27.69
CA LEU A 596 -12.64 -9.06 -28.23
C LEU A 596 -13.80 -10.03 -27.91
N SER A 597 -14.55 -9.76 -26.83
CA SER A 597 -15.75 -10.53 -26.48
C SER A 597 -16.96 -10.22 -27.38
N VAL A 598 -16.89 -9.16 -28.20
CA VAL A 598 -17.94 -8.74 -29.14
C VAL A 598 -17.73 -9.40 -30.51
N PRO A 599 -18.63 -10.28 -30.99
CA PRO A 599 -18.43 -11.04 -32.22
C PRO A 599 -18.18 -10.19 -33.47
N GLU A 600 -18.90 -9.08 -33.63
CA GLU A 600 -18.84 -8.21 -34.82
C GLU A 600 -17.50 -7.47 -34.97
N LEU A 601 -16.85 -7.14 -33.86
CA LEU A 601 -15.59 -6.38 -33.85
C LEU A 601 -14.37 -7.23 -33.53
N ARG A 602 -14.54 -8.53 -33.23
CA ARG A 602 -13.46 -9.41 -32.78
C ARG A 602 -12.24 -9.37 -33.69
N VAL A 603 -12.42 -9.34 -35.01
CA VAL A 603 -11.30 -9.28 -35.98
C VAL A 603 -10.56 -7.94 -35.87
N LYS A 604 -11.29 -6.82 -35.75
CA LYS A 604 -10.70 -5.48 -35.61
C LYS A 604 -10.01 -5.32 -34.25
N ALA A 605 -10.62 -5.81 -33.18
CA ALA A 605 -10.05 -5.84 -31.83
C ALA A 605 -8.80 -6.71 -31.74
N PHE A 606 -8.79 -7.86 -32.40
CA PHE A 606 -7.60 -8.70 -32.53
C PHE A 606 -6.49 -8.00 -33.30
N ALA A 607 -6.81 -7.35 -34.42
CA ALA A 607 -5.84 -6.57 -35.19
C ALA A 607 -5.27 -5.40 -34.37
N TYR A 608 -6.11 -4.71 -33.60
CA TYR A 608 -5.68 -3.64 -32.70
C TYR A 608 -4.84 -4.16 -31.53
N LEU A 609 -5.15 -5.33 -30.99
CA LEU A 609 -4.32 -5.99 -29.99
C LEU A 609 -2.94 -6.32 -30.56
N VAL A 610 -2.88 -6.92 -31.75
CA VAL A 610 -1.59 -7.21 -32.42
C VAL A 610 -0.82 -5.93 -32.70
N LEU A 611 -1.50 -4.89 -33.19
CA LEU A 611 -0.87 -3.60 -33.50
C LEU A 611 -0.33 -2.91 -32.24
N TYR A 612 -1.10 -2.91 -31.16
CA TYR A 612 -0.67 -2.45 -29.84
C TYR A 612 0.61 -3.19 -29.40
N ASN A 613 0.59 -4.53 -29.47
CA ASN A 613 1.71 -5.38 -29.09
C ASN A 613 2.96 -5.14 -29.94
N LEU A 614 2.80 -4.86 -31.24
CA LEU A 614 3.91 -4.52 -32.13
C LEU A 614 4.58 -3.20 -31.74
N PHE A 615 3.78 -2.18 -31.39
CA PHE A 615 4.30 -0.88 -30.95
C PHE A 615 4.87 -0.93 -29.53
N PHE A 616 4.33 -1.81 -28.69
CA PHE A 616 4.88 -2.13 -27.38
C PHE A 616 6.29 -2.71 -27.46
N ILE A 617 6.55 -3.68 -28.35
CA ILE A 617 7.90 -4.26 -28.50
C ILE A 617 8.84 -3.39 -29.37
N LEU A 618 8.33 -2.34 -30.01
CA LEU A 618 9.10 -1.53 -30.96
C LEU A 618 10.35 -0.88 -30.33
N PRO A 619 10.30 -0.27 -29.12
CA PRO A 619 11.49 0.24 -28.44
C PRO A 619 12.54 -0.85 -28.20
N LEU A 620 12.12 -2.05 -27.80
CA LEU A 620 12.98 -3.21 -27.61
C LEU A 620 13.64 -3.66 -28.91
N ILE A 621 12.87 -3.69 -30.01
CA ILE A 621 13.40 -3.97 -31.34
C ILE A 621 14.46 -2.95 -31.74
N ALA A 622 14.16 -1.66 -31.57
CA ALA A 622 15.09 -0.58 -31.89
C ALA A 622 16.40 -0.74 -31.11
N VAL A 623 16.33 -1.03 -29.80
CA VAL A 623 17.51 -1.21 -28.95
C VAL A 623 18.40 -2.36 -29.42
N PHE A 624 17.85 -3.54 -29.72
CA PHE A 624 18.70 -4.66 -30.13
C PHE A 624 19.25 -4.49 -31.54
N VAL A 625 18.51 -3.84 -32.44
CA VAL A 625 19.01 -3.49 -33.78
C VAL A 625 20.17 -2.50 -33.66
N LEU A 626 20.05 -1.50 -32.79
CA LEU A 626 21.15 -0.58 -32.47
C LEU A 626 22.34 -1.31 -31.85
N ALA A 627 22.12 -2.30 -30.98
CA ALA A 627 23.19 -3.13 -30.41
C ALA A 627 23.90 -3.97 -31.50
N TYR A 628 23.15 -4.51 -32.46
CA TYR A 628 23.71 -5.24 -33.61
C TYR A 628 24.62 -4.34 -34.47
N TYR A 629 24.16 -3.14 -34.83
CA TYR A 629 24.97 -2.17 -35.59
C TYR A 629 26.12 -1.57 -34.76
N GLY A 630 25.94 -1.42 -33.45
CA GLY A 630 26.95 -0.90 -32.53
C GLY A 630 28.11 -1.84 -32.30
N THR A 631 27.85 -3.15 -32.27
CA THR A 631 28.91 -4.16 -32.19
C THR A 631 29.69 -4.32 -33.50
N THR A 632 29.11 -3.87 -34.63
CA THR A 632 29.74 -3.94 -35.96
C THR A 632 30.43 -2.64 -36.38
N THR A 633 30.09 -1.48 -35.80
CA THR A 633 30.56 -0.17 -36.28
C THR A 633 31.31 0.62 -35.20
N ASN A 634 32.62 0.84 -35.39
CA ASN A 634 33.44 1.70 -34.51
C ASN A 634 32.94 3.16 -34.41
N GLN A 635 32.17 3.62 -35.39
CA GLN A 635 31.59 4.96 -35.42
C GLN A 635 30.45 5.15 -34.42
N LEU A 636 29.59 4.14 -34.22
CA LEU A 636 28.49 4.24 -33.25
C LEU A 636 29.03 4.29 -31.82
N THR A 637 30.06 3.50 -31.53
CA THR A 637 30.77 3.54 -30.24
C THR A 637 31.39 4.92 -29.99
N ARG A 638 32.01 5.53 -31.02
CA ARG A 638 32.53 6.91 -30.91
C ARG A 638 31.42 7.94 -30.67
N PHE A 639 30.30 7.84 -31.41
CA PHE A 639 29.16 8.75 -31.25
C PHE A 639 28.54 8.67 -29.84
N LEU A 640 28.34 7.46 -29.32
CA LEU A 640 27.85 7.24 -27.96
C LEU A 640 28.83 7.77 -26.90
N GLN A 641 30.14 7.67 -27.15
CA GLN A 641 31.18 8.23 -26.28
C GLN A 641 31.18 9.77 -26.28
N THR A 642 31.02 10.44 -27.42
CA THR A 642 30.96 11.91 -27.48
C THR A 642 29.68 12.47 -26.88
N ARG A 643 28.58 11.73 -26.93
CA ARG A 643 27.28 12.15 -26.38
C ARG A 643 26.99 11.57 -24.99
N THR A 644 27.95 10.90 -24.34
CA THR A 644 27.72 10.20 -23.06
C THR A 644 27.14 11.11 -21.99
N ALA A 645 27.62 12.35 -21.85
CA ALA A 645 27.06 13.30 -20.90
C ALA A 645 25.58 13.62 -21.21
N THR A 646 25.25 13.95 -22.46
CA THR A 646 23.86 14.21 -22.86
C THR A 646 22.95 13.01 -22.62
N ILE A 647 23.43 11.79 -22.94
CA ILE A 647 22.67 10.56 -22.72
C ILE A 647 22.39 10.36 -21.23
N LYS A 648 23.39 10.53 -20.36
CA LYS A 648 23.21 10.40 -18.91
C LYS A 648 22.25 11.42 -18.32
N LEU A 649 22.26 12.66 -18.84
CA LEU A 649 21.30 13.69 -18.45
C LEU A 649 19.87 13.33 -18.85
N VAL A 650 19.66 12.90 -20.10
CA VAL A 650 18.34 12.47 -20.58
C VAL A 650 17.82 11.26 -19.79
N THR A 651 18.68 10.28 -19.52
CA THR A 651 18.33 9.10 -18.70
C THR A 651 18.00 9.50 -17.25
N ALA A 652 18.71 10.46 -16.66
CA ALA A 652 18.40 10.98 -15.34
C ALA A 652 17.02 11.66 -15.31
N ILE A 653 16.73 12.54 -16.28
CA ILE A 653 15.44 13.23 -16.39
C ILE A 653 14.30 12.20 -16.54
N LEU A 654 14.49 11.20 -17.41
CA LEU A 654 13.53 10.12 -17.60
C LEU A 654 13.20 9.43 -16.26
N PHE A 655 14.22 8.99 -15.52
CA PHE A 655 14.00 8.31 -14.24
C PHE A 655 13.34 9.20 -13.17
N VAL A 656 13.63 10.51 -13.15
CA VAL A 656 12.98 11.45 -12.22
C VAL A 656 11.50 11.61 -12.54
N VAL A 657 11.16 11.89 -13.80
CA VAL A 657 9.76 12.04 -14.24
C VAL A 657 8.96 10.78 -13.92
N LEU A 658 9.57 9.64 -14.18
CA LEU A 658 8.98 8.33 -14.01
C LEU A 658 8.82 7.94 -12.53
N ALA A 659 9.80 8.25 -11.68
CA ALA A 659 9.67 8.08 -10.23
C ALA A 659 8.57 8.97 -9.65
N ALA A 660 8.49 10.24 -10.09
CA ALA A 660 7.43 11.16 -9.64
C ALA A 660 6.04 10.66 -10.04
N TRP A 661 5.87 10.16 -11.27
CA TRP A 661 4.61 9.58 -11.73
C TRP A 661 4.23 8.32 -10.93
N LEU A 662 5.19 7.43 -10.67
CA LEU A 662 4.95 6.22 -9.87
C LEU A 662 4.58 6.55 -8.41
N ILE A 663 5.19 7.57 -7.82
CA ILE A 663 4.85 8.04 -6.46
C ILE A 663 3.45 8.65 -6.44
N TYR A 664 3.13 9.51 -7.42
CA TYR A 664 1.79 10.08 -7.54
C TYR A 664 0.72 9.00 -7.69
N ALA A 665 0.99 7.93 -8.45
CA ALA A 665 0.07 6.80 -8.59
C ALA A 665 -0.07 5.92 -7.32
N LEU A 666 0.81 6.10 -6.32
CA LEU A 666 0.76 5.39 -5.04
C LEU A 666 0.10 6.19 -3.92
N LEU A 667 0.03 7.52 -4.08
CA LEU A 667 -0.65 8.46 -3.18
C LEU A 667 -2.15 8.49 -3.50
#